data_AF-A0AAD3HJ92-F1
#
_entry.id   AF-A0AAD3HJ92-F1
#
_cell.length_a   1.000
_cell.length_b   1.000
_cell.length_c   1.000
_cell.angle_alpha   90.00
_cell.angle_beta   90.00
_cell.angle_gamma   90.00
#
_symmetry.space_group_name_H-M   'P 1'
#
loop_
_entity.id
_entity.type
_entity.pdbx_description
1 polymer ?
#
loop_
_entity_poly.entity_id
_entity_poly.type
_entity_poly.pdbx_seq_one_letter_code
_entity_poly.pdbx_strand_id
1 'polypeptide(L)'
;MRSTTLLLGLFLALAVLSIVQRATAEVDGGIDVSFFIPSGHDTATNEDVYDLLRYARALRDEGTKSDGASKAVASAIAAAVATLPPTQLSHTNHNLQQVPERARAYLPAAIDLLARIRSFAIAPPCLDRPGIPSTTAGPYKYLIAANLVNCGGIMPYWILEVLRLGLLLSGNSMVLAGLSQNVANAQSSASADGYLPHISVYESGSEDNTVPWLLVAEQLWGAAGMRTFVVVNGSLTRQMVTDPFSGKYQEQRPVQFSASVRNAALEPLYGAPPGTYDKIFFVNDVFFCAADLFRLTHLKADIACGLDFEVLVGRKIVRMSHSTVRKAGWGRRRRRLQSLSGATTDNATGAAADARNGNLTLRASLNRMSNVHFGEFVRQMAAEGRIRSAPVQLRYEFHDTWVSRDISGKPFGKDVPFISDKRTRGILSKGMPVPVKCCWNGAADVNAAPLVNGLRFRSGLINDGECDSSECSLLCQDYRRVGATRVVVDPSVRVAYVPWSKSFHGSLSVGVGPRVPWSQVQRSGALQELEAIWNDTKSDMATDCIPLGKGSVEPLPVDLAPVNYTQMFLEDRRQPSQQPTVPRPCNLLMGPYGAVNEGTAFDDLQFAAMGEKPITGLTYTTGFMELHSLQFTYGSGSENVTAEMHGQPAGDRFSVIFQPGEHITNVVVYYDGFAVIKLLLSTNRGRRTAISGLMYRDKYGWPGSHQAVATPYPSDPAARADRFRLAAIGGTSDNCLRSISFLWTEISGEV
;
A
#
# COMPACT_ATOMS: atom_id res chain seq x y z
N MET A 1 65.92 12.84 -13.97
CA MET A 1 64.51 12.40 -13.92
C MET A 1 64.12 11.90 -12.52
N ARG A 2 64.25 12.72 -11.46
CA ARG A 2 63.77 12.39 -10.09
C ARG A 2 63.07 13.55 -9.35
N SER A 3 62.90 14.72 -9.96
CA SER A 3 62.19 15.86 -9.33
C SER A 3 60.74 16.07 -9.80
N THR A 4 60.29 15.40 -10.87
CA THR A 4 58.93 15.57 -11.40
C THR A 4 57.87 14.71 -10.68
N THR A 5 58.28 13.63 -10.02
CA THR A 5 57.35 12.72 -9.31
C THR A 5 56.94 13.25 -7.93
N LEU A 6 57.79 14.03 -7.26
CA LEU A 6 57.46 14.64 -5.96
C LEU A 6 56.50 15.84 -6.10
N LEU A 7 56.66 16.64 -7.16
CA LEU A 7 55.76 17.78 -7.42
C LEU A 7 54.34 17.32 -7.82
N LEU A 8 54.20 16.22 -8.55
CA LEU A 8 52.89 15.65 -8.88
C LEU A 8 52.18 15.08 -7.64
N GLY A 9 52.93 14.49 -6.71
CA GLY A 9 52.41 14.00 -5.43
C GLY A 9 51.95 15.12 -4.50
N LEU A 10 52.67 16.24 -4.46
CA LEU A 10 52.31 17.40 -3.64
C LEU A 10 51.08 18.14 -4.20
N PHE A 11 50.95 18.25 -5.53
CA PHE A 11 49.78 18.82 -6.19
C PHE A 11 48.52 17.95 -6.02
N LEU A 12 48.65 16.62 -6.07
CA LEU A 12 47.53 15.72 -5.76
C LEU A 12 47.11 15.82 -4.28
N ALA A 13 48.07 15.90 -3.36
CA ALA A 13 47.79 16.02 -1.93
C ALA A 13 47.13 17.37 -1.57
N LEU A 14 47.55 18.47 -2.19
CA LEU A 14 46.93 19.80 -2.01
C LEU A 14 45.57 19.92 -2.71
N ALA A 15 45.37 19.25 -3.85
CA ALA A 15 44.06 19.18 -4.51
C ALA A 15 43.07 18.33 -3.69
N VAL A 16 43.52 17.22 -3.09
CA VAL A 16 42.70 16.41 -2.18
C VAL A 16 42.43 17.15 -0.88
N LEU A 17 43.40 17.89 -0.31
CA LEU A 17 43.15 18.74 0.86
C LEU A 17 42.18 19.89 0.56
N SER A 18 42.24 20.49 -0.63
CA SER A 18 41.30 21.56 -1.04
C SER A 18 39.89 21.03 -1.30
N ILE A 19 39.75 19.80 -1.82
CA ILE A 19 38.46 19.11 -1.97
C ILE A 19 37.90 18.70 -0.61
N VAL A 20 38.75 18.23 0.31
CA VAL A 20 38.36 17.86 1.68
C VAL A 20 38.02 19.09 2.52
N GLN A 21 38.75 20.20 2.39
CA GLN A 21 38.44 21.46 3.08
C GLN A 21 37.20 22.17 2.51
N ARG A 22 36.87 21.99 1.22
CA ARG A 22 35.57 22.42 0.65
C ARG A 22 34.41 21.53 1.07
N ALA A 23 34.65 20.27 1.43
CA ALA A 23 33.62 19.37 1.97
C ALA A 23 33.32 19.61 3.47
N THR A 24 34.16 20.38 4.18
CA THR A 24 33.98 20.70 5.61
C THR A 24 33.38 22.08 5.88
N ALA A 25 32.97 22.84 4.86
CA ALA A 25 32.50 24.23 5.01
C ALA A 25 30.98 24.44 4.83
N GLU A 26 30.18 23.38 4.76
CA GLU A 26 28.70 23.46 4.83
C GLU A 26 28.18 22.57 5.97
N VAL A 27 28.55 22.90 7.20
CA VAL A 27 27.88 22.38 8.40
C VAL A 27 26.92 23.48 8.86
N ASP A 28 25.77 23.57 8.17
CA ASP A 28 24.52 24.17 8.67
C ASP A 28 23.34 24.08 7.66
N GLY A 29 23.55 23.51 6.47
CA GLY A 29 22.49 23.09 5.55
C GLY A 29 22.12 21.61 5.74
N GLY A 30 20.84 21.26 5.64
CA GLY A 30 20.33 19.89 5.88
C GLY A 30 21.12 18.79 5.17
N ILE A 31 21.35 17.67 5.86
CA ILE A 31 21.96 16.44 5.33
C ILE A 31 21.22 16.03 4.05
N ASP A 32 21.91 16.09 2.92
CA ASP A 32 21.38 15.67 1.62
C ASP A 32 21.26 14.14 1.56
N VAL A 33 20.02 13.66 1.73
CA VAL A 33 19.66 12.23 1.69
C VAL A 33 19.66 11.66 0.27
N SER A 34 19.90 12.47 -0.77
CA SER A 34 20.06 12.02 -2.16
C SER A 34 21.24 11.06 -2.34
N PHE A 35 22.18 11.02 -1.39
CA PHE A 35 23.33 10.11 -1.36
C PHE A 35 22.99 8.61 -1.33
N PHE A 36 21.82 8.24 -0.78
CA PHE A 36 21.39 6.84 -0.62
C PHE A 36 20.37 6.39 -1.67
N ILE A 37 19.89 7.32 -2.48
CA ILE A 37 18.92 7.09 -3.54
C ILE A 37 19.71 6.89 -4.85
N PRO A 38 19.39 5.89 -5.69
CA PRO A 38 19.93 5.84 -7.04
C PRO A 38 19.75 7.20 -7.73
N SER A 39 20.82 7.76 -8.28
CA SER A 39 20.81 9.08 -8.90
C SER A 39 19.82 9.14 -10.06
N GLY A 40 18.61 9.66 -9.81
CA GLY A 40 17.89 10.62 -10.63
C GLY A 40 17.48 10.27 -12.07
N HIS A 41 17.43 9.00 -12.49
CA HIS A 41 16.98 8.65 -13.86
C HIS A 41 15.81 7.64 -13.98
N ASP A 42 15.29 7.06 -12.89
CA ASP A 42 14.50 5.81 -12.98
C ASP A 42 13.15 5.80 -12.23
N THR A 43 12.41 6.91 -12.18
CA THR A 43 10.99 6.86 -11.74
C THR A 43 10.08 6.81 -12.95
N ALA A 44 9.25 5.78 -13.03
CA ALA A 44 8.28 5.64 -14.12
C ALA A 44 7.41 6.90 -14.22
N THR A 45 7.38 7.48 -15.41
CA THR A 45 6.41 8.53 -15.74
C THR A 45 5.01 7.94 -15.79
N ASN A 46 3.98 8.79 -15.75
CA ASN A 46 2.61 8.30 -15.88
C ASN A 46 2.41 7.55 -17.20
N GLU A 47 3.02 8.02 -18.29
CA GLU A 47 2.99 7.36 -19.59
C GLU A 47 3.62 5.97 -19.53
N ASP A 48 4.79 5.82 -18.90
CA ASP A 48 5.44 4.51 -18.71
C ASP A 48 4.52 3.52 -17.98
N VAL A 49 3.84 3.96 -16.92
CA VAL A 49 2.93 3.11 -16.14
C VAL A 49 1.67 2.74 -16.94
N TYR A 50 1.11 3.69 -17.70
CA TYR A 50 -0.02 3.40 -18.58
C TYR A 50 0.35 2.47 -19.75
N ASP A 51 1.58 2.53 -20.25
CA ASP A 51 2.09 1.61 -21.26
C ASP A 51 2.19 0.19 -20.70
N LEU A 52 2.74 0.04 -19.50
CA LEU A 52 2.76 -1.22 -18.76
C LEU A 52 1.35 -1.76 -18.50
N LEU A 53 0.38 -0.88 -18.18
CA LEU A 53 -1.00 -1.28 -17.96
C LEU A 53 -1.63 -1.86 -19.23
N ARG A 54 -1.44 -1.19 -20.38
CA ARG A 54 -1.93 -1.69 -21.67
C ARG A 54 -1.30 -3.04 -22.04
N TYR A 55 -0.02 -3.20 -21.73
CA TYR A 55 0.69 -4.45 -21.97
C TYR A 55 0.20 -5.58 -21.06
N ALA A 56 0.12 -5.35 -19.74
CA ALA A 56 -0.40 -6.34 -18.79
C ALA A 56 -1.84 -6.76 -19.12
N ARG A 57 -2.69 -5.80 -19.53
CA ARG A 57 -4.05 -6.08 -20.00
C ARG A 57 -4.05 -6.96 -21.25
N ALA A 58 -3.24 -6.65 -22.26
CA ALA A 58 -3.17 -7.47 -23.46
C ALA A 58 -2.77 -8.93 -23.16
N LEU A 59 -1.82 -9.14 -22.25
CA LEU A 59 -1.43 -10.49 -21.83
C LEU A 59 -2.58 -11.20 -21.08
N ARG A 60 -3.33 -10.49 -20.25
CA ARG A 60 -4.52 -11.02 -19.57
C ARG A 60 -5.63 -11.39 -20.56
N ASP A 61 -5.90 -10.54 -21.56
CA ASP A 61 -6.93 -10.75 -22.58
C ASP A 61 -6.65 -12.01 -23.43
N GLU A 62 -5.38 -12.36 -23.64
CA GLU A 62 -5.03 -13.66 -24.25
C GLU A 62 -5.48 -14.84 -23.38
N GLY A 63 -5.34 -14.72 -22.06
CA GLY A 63 -5.74 -15.74 -21.10
C GLY A 63 -7.26 -15.93 -20.99
N THR A 64 -8.07 -14.92 -21.33
CA THR A 64 -9.54 -15.02 -21.26
C THR A 64 -10.17 -15.74 -22.46
N LYS A 65 -9.40 -16.01 -23.52
CA LYS A 65 -9.91 -16.67 -24.74
C LYS A 65 -10.37 -18.12 -24.51
N SER A 66 -9.76 -18.82 -23.56
CA SER A 66 -10.15 -20.19 -23.16
C SER A 66 -9.45 -20.62 -21.87
N ASP A 67 -9.97 -21.63 -21.18
CA ASP A 67 -9.32 -22.22 -19.99
C ASP A 67 -7.89 -22.72 -20.29
N GLY A 68 -7.67 -23.25 -21.50
CA GLY A 68 -6.36 -23.69 -21.95
C GLY A 68 -5.37 -22.52 -22.10
N ALA A 69 -5.84 -21.39 -22.63
CA ALA A 69 -5.04 -20.17 -22.77
C ALA A 69 -4.76 -19.54 -21.39
N SER A 70 -5.75 -19.50 -20.49
CA SER A 70 -5.58 -19.04 -19.11
C SER A 70 -4.45 -19.79 -18.39
N LYS A 71 -4.48 -21.13 -18.42
CA LYS A 71 -3.43 -21.97 -17.83
C LYS A 71 -2.06 -21.76 -18.50
N ALA A 72 -2.04 -21.57 -19.81
CA ALA A 72 -0.81 -21.33 -20.55
C ALA A 72 -0.16 -19.98 -20.20
N VAL A 73 -0.95 -18.90 -20.11
CA VAL A 73 -0.49 -17.57 -19.70
C VAL A 73 -0.01 -17.58 -18.26
N ALA A 74 -0.76 -18.19 -17.33
CA ALA A 74 -0.36 -18.30 -15.93
C ALA A 74 0.95 -19.09 -15.79
N SER A 75 1.11 -20.21 -16.50
CA SER A 75 2.35 -20.98 -16.53
C SER A 75 3.52 -20.19 -17.12
N ALA A 76 3.29 -19.35 -18.13
CA ALA A 76 4.33 -18.49 -18.71
C ALA A 76 4.77 -17.40 -17.75
N ILE A 77 3.84 -16.80 -17.00
CA ILE A 77 4.14 -15.80 -15.97
C ILE A 77 4.93 -16.45 -14.82
N ALA A 78 4.54 -17.62 -14.35
CA ALA A 78 5.28 -18.33 -13.30
C ALA A 78 6.73 -18.65 -13.72
N ALA A 79 6.92 -19.09 -14.97
CA ALA A 79 8.24 -19.30 -15.55
C ALA A 79 9.04 -17.99 -15.65
N ALA A 80 8.41 -16.88 -16.04
CA ALA A 80 9.05 -15.57 -16.09
C ALA A 80 9.44 -15.06 -14.69
N VAL A 81 8.60 -15.27 -13.66
CA VAL A 81 8.93 -14.95 -12.26
C VAL A 81 10.15 -15.73 -11.78
N ALA A 82 10.31 -16.99 -12.20
CA ALA A 82 11.48 -17.78 -11.86
C ALA A 82 12.77 -17.15 -12.41
N THR A 83 12.72 -16.42 -13.54
CA THR A 83 13.89 -15.72 -14.11
C THR A 83 14.22 -14.38 -13.44
N LEU A 84 13.30 -13.85 -12.62
CA LEU A 84 13.54 -12.60 -11.90
C LEU A 84 14.60 -12.81 -10.81
N PRO A 85 15.51 -11.85 -10.61
CA PRO A 85 16.43 -11.87 -9.48
C PRO A 85 15.70 -12.00 -8.14
N PRO A 86 16.30 -12.64 -7.11
CA PRO A 86 17.70 -13.10 -7.02
C PRO A 86 18.08 -14.38 -7.76
N THR A 87 17.13 -15.07 -8.37
CA THR A 87 17.42 -16.36 -9.01
C THR A 87 18.44 -16.20 -10.13
N GLN A 88 19.52 -17.00 -10.13
CA GLN A 88 20.52 -16.92 -11.19
C GLN A 88 19.93 -17.26 -12.56
N LEU A 89 20.15 -16.39 -13.55
CA LEU A 89 19.64 -16.58 -14.91
C LEU A 89 20.13 -17.89 -15.55
N SER A 90 21.35 -18.33 -15.23
CA SER A 90 21.89 -19.63 -15.67
C SER A 90 21.08 -20.82 -15.18
N HIS A 91 20.63 -20.81 -13.92
CA HIS A 91 19.82 -21.87 -13.32
C HIS A 91 18.43 -21.92 -13.94
N THR A 92 17.86 -20.76 -14.25
CA THR A 92 16.50 -20.67 -14.79
C THR A 92 16.43 -21.04 -16.26
N ASN A 93 17.48 -20.79 -17.05
CA ASN A 93 17.53 -21.23 -18.45
C ASN A 93 17.29 -22.74 -18.62
N HIS A 94 17.73 -23.57 -17.66
CA HIS A 94 17.42 -25.00 -17.67
C HIS A 94 15.92 -25.25 -17.39
N ASN A 95 15.36 -24.58 -16.39
CA ASN A 95 13.94 -24.69 -16.02
C ASN A 95 13.01 -24.18 -17.14
N LEU A 96 13.43 -23.18 -17.91
CA LEU A 96 12.66 -22.66 -19.05
C LEU A 96 12.45 -23.71 -20.16
N GLN A 97 13.35 -24.69 -20.30
CA GLN A 97 13.17 -25.79 -21.26
C GLN A 97 12.00 -26.69 -20.88
N GLN A 98 11.67 -26.77 -19.58
CA GLN A 98 10.58 -27.57 -19.04
C GLN A 98 9.22 -26.89 -19.11
N VAL A 99 9.16 -25.63 -19.57
CA VAL A 99 7.89 -24.90 -19.72
C VAL A 99 6.99 -25.63 -20.73
N PRO A 100 5.71 -25.88 -20.39
CA PRO A 100 4.77 -26.55 -21.27
C PRO A 100 4.69 -25.89 -22.64
N GLU A 101 4.57 -26.69 -23.71
CA GLU A 101 4.59 -26.20 -25.09
C GLU A 101 3.60 -25.06 -25.34
N ARG A 102 2.37 -25.19 -24.82
CA ARG A 102 1.32 -24.16 -24.93
C ARG A 102 1.68 -22.85 -24.23
N ALA A 103 2.48 -22.89 -23.16
CA ALA A 103 2.92 -21.70 -22.42
C ALA A 103 4.12 -21.00 -23.10
N ARG A 104 4.90 -21.70 -23.94
CA ARG A 104 6.08 -21.13 -24.60
C ARG A 104 5.76 -19.96 -25.52
N ALA A 105 4.57 -19.92 -26.11
CA ALA A 105 4.12 -18.82 -26.95
C ALA A 105 3.99 -17.49 -26.19
N TYR A 106 3.65 -17.54 -24.89
CA TYR A 106 3.43 -16.35 -24.05
C TYR A 106 4.67 -15.97 -23.22
N LEU A 107 5.64 -16.88 -23.09
CA LEU A 107 6.83 -16.70 -22.28
C LEU A 107 7.65 -15.44 -22.64
N PRO A 108 7.92 -15.11 -23.93
CA PRO A 108 8.64 -13.88 -24.28
C PRO A 108 7.95 -12.62 -23.75
N ALA A 109 6.62 -12.53 -23.92
CA ALA A 109 5.85 -11.38 -23.46
C ALA A 109 5.83 -11.27 -21.93
N ALA A 110 5.70 -12.40 -21.22
CA ALA A 110 5.76 -12.43 -19.76
C ALA A 110 7.12 -11.99 -19.21
N ILE A 111 8.23 -12.50 -19.77
CA ILE A 111 9.60 -12.10 -19.39
C ILE A 111 9.80 -10.60 -19.63
N ASP A 112 9.36 -10.10 -20.79
CA ASP A 112 9.51 -8.70 -21.16
C ASP A 112 8.76 -7.76 -20.23
N LEU A 113 7.51 -8.06 -19.91
CA LEU A 113 6.68 -7.28 -18.99
C LEU A 113 7.33 -7.22 -17.60
N LEU A 114 7.73 -8.37 -17.04
CA LEU A 114 8.38 -8.44 -15.73
C LEU A 114 9.72 -7.70 -15.71
N ALA A 115 10.52 -7.80 -16.77
CA ALA A 115 11.78 -7.07 -16.90
C ALA A 115 11.56 -5.55 -16.88
N ARG A 116 10.54 -5.05 -17.59
CA ARG A 116 10.19 -3.62 -17.62
C ARG A 116 9.67 -3.11 -16.29
N ILE A 117 8.79 -3.87 -15.62
CA ILE A 117 8.33 -3.51 -14.26
C ILE A 117 9.55 -3.45 -13.33
N ARG A 118 10.42 -4.47 -13.38
CA ARG A 118 11.61 -4.53 -12.51
C ARG A 118 12.61 -3.42 -12.77
N SER A 119 12.72 -2.90 -14.00
CA SER A 119 13.64 -1.80 -14.31
C SER A 119 13.30 -0.50 -13.59
N PHE A 120 12.05 -0.29 -13.19
CA PHE A 120 11.61 0.88 -12.40
C PHE A 120 11.74 0.68 -10.88
N ALA A 121 12.07 -0.52 -10.41
CA ALA A 121 12.16 -0.80 -8.99
C ALA A 121 13.49 -0.32 -8.39
N ILE A 122 13.39 0.49 -7.34
CA ILE A 122 14.52 1.19 -6.71
C ILE A 122 15.31 0.33 -5.71
N ALA A 123 14.69 -0.70 -5.13
CA ALA A 123 15.38 -1.58 -4.18
C ALA A 123 16.33 -2.56 -4.90
N PRO A 124 17.49 -2.86 -4.29
CA PRO A 124 18.30 -3.98 -4.74
C PRO A 124 17.52 -5.29 -4.57
N PRO A 125 17.85 -6.33 -5.35
CA PRO A 125 17.18 -7.61 -5.24
C PRO A 125 17.32 -8.18 -3.83
N CYS A 126 16.42 -9.10 -3.50
CA CYS A 126 16.61 -9.99 -2.38
C CYS A 126 17.98 -10.67 -2.45
N LEU A 127 18.52 -11.07 -1.32
CA LEU A 127 19.64 -12.02 -1.31
C LEU A 127 19.08 -13.40 -1.01
N ASP A 128 19.31 -14.34 -1.92
CA ASP A 128 18.99 -15.77 -1.72
C ASP A 128 19.95 -16.40 -0.72
N ARG A 129 19.94 -15.91 0.52
CA ARG A 129 20.46 -16.62 1.68
C ARG A 129 19.62 -16.30 2.92
N PRO A 130 19.28 -17.32 3.74
CA PRO A 130 19.72 -18.70 3.63
C PRO A 130 18.53 -19.68 3.47
N GLY A 131 18.44 -20.39 2.33
CA GLY A 131 17.57 -21.56 2.11
C GLY A 131 16.09 -21.44 2.53
N ILE A 132 15.20 -21.27 1.56
CA ILE A 132 13.75 -21.36 1.78
C ILE A 132 13.34 -22.79 2.15
N PRO A 133 12.21 -22.98 2.84
CA PRO A 133 11.59 -24.28 2.99
C PRO A 133 11.39 -24.97 1.63
N SER A 134 11.79 -26.24 1.52
CA SER A 134 11.64 -27.03 0.28
C SER A 134 10.27 -27.70 0.14
N THR A 135 9.41 -27.57 1.16
CA THR A 135 8.04 -28.09 1.18
C THR A 135 7.06 -26.96 0.92
N THR A 136 5.89 -27.28 0.37
CA THR A 136 4.79 -26.31 0.21
C THR A 136 4.38 -25.71 1.56
N ALA A 137 3.65 -24.59 1.53
CA ALA A 137 3.10 -23.95 2.73
C ALA A 137 2.06 -24.81 3.48
N GLY A 138 1.69 -25.97 2.93
CA GLY A 138 0.57 -26.80 3.36
C GLY A 138 -0.65 -26.62 2.44
N PRO A 139 -1.76 -27.30 2.72
CA PRO A 139 -2.98 -27.26 1.90
C PRO A 139 -3.85 -26.01 2.18
N TYR A 140 -3.26 -24.91 2.62
CA TYR A 140 -3.98 -23.72 3.07
C TYR A 140 -4.43 -22.84 1.89
N LYS A 141 -5.62 -22.27 2.00
CA LYS A 141 -6.14 -21.22 1.12
C LYS A 141 -5.79 -19.86 1.70
N TYR A 142 -4.97 -19.11 0.99
CA TYR A 142 -4.45 -17.82 1.45
C TYR A 142 -5.24 -16.63 0.90
N LEU A 143 -5.42 -15.62 1.74
CA LEU A 143 -5.73 -14.24 1.36
C LEU A 143 -4.50 -13.36 1.61
N ILE A 144 -3.94 -12.73 0.58
CA ILE A 144 -2.91 -11.70 0.74
C ILE A 144 -3.63 -10.35 0.83
N ALA A 145 -3.52 -9.65 1.95
CA ALA A 145 -4.20 -8.39 2.22
C ALA A 145 -3.21 -7.22 2.39
N ALA A 146 -3.56 -6.03 1.89
CA ALA A 146 -2.74 -4.83 2.07
C ALA A 146 -3.59 -3.56 2.13
N ASN A 147 -3.09 -2.56 2.87
CA ASN A 147 -3.54 -1.17 2.78
C ASN A 147 -2.40 -0.33 2.23
N LEU A 148 -2.69 0.50 1.22
CA LEU A 148 -1.66 1.31 0.56
C LEU A 148 -2.13 2.76 0.45
N VAL A 149 -1.18 3.69 0.58
CA VAL A 149 -1.38 5.11 0.34
C VAL A 149 -0.03 5.73 -0.02
N ASN A 150 0.05 6.45 -1.15
CA ASN A 150 1.28 7.10 -1.60
C ASN A 150 2.50 6.15 -1.67
N CYS A 151 2.32 4.94 -2.19
CA CYS A 151 3.35 3.90 -2.29
C CYS A 151 3.99 3.83 -3.69
N GLY A 152 3.76 4.77 -4.60
CA GLY A 152 4.10 4.68 -6.03
C GLY A 152 5.58 4.40 -6.30
N GLY A 153 6.48 4.83 -5.41
CA GLY A 153 7.92 4.57 -5.51
C GLY A 153 8.35 3.12 -5.20
N ILE A 154 7.60 2.40 -4.37
CA ILE A 154 7.89 1.00 -3.99
C ILE A 154 7.14 0.00 -4.88
N MET A 155 6.02 0.40 -5.48
CA MET A 155 5.13 -0.48 -6.24
C MET A 155 5.80 -1.40 -7.27
N PRO A 156 6.77 -0.96 -8.12
CA PRO A 156 7.35 -1.86 -9.12
C PRO A 156 8.07 -3.05 -8.50
N TYR A 157 8.63 -2.89 -7.29
CA TYR A 157 9.23 -3.97 -6.52
C TYR A 157 8.16 -4.80 -5.83
N TRP A 158 7.26 -4.13 -5.10
CA TRP A 158 6.23 -4.74 -4.28
C TRP A 158 5.28 -5.64 -5.09
N ILE A 159 4.84 -5.19 -6.27
CA ILE A 159 3.96 -5.96 -7.18
C ILE A 159 4.58 -7.31 -7.55
N LEU A 160 5.88 -7.31 -7.87
CA LEU A 160 6.60 -8.51 -8.29
C LEU A 160 6.85 -9.47 -7.12
N GLU A 161 7.12 -8.95 -5.92
CA GLU A 161 7.28 -9.78 -4.73
C GLU A 161 5.94 -10.35 -4.23
N VAL A 162 4.82 -9.61 -4.34
CA VAL A 162 3.48 -10.16 -4.08
C VAL A 162 3.13 -11.26 -5.08
N LEU A 163 3.40 -11.05 -6.37
CA LEU A 163 3.20 -12.08 -7.39
C LEU A 163 4.03 -13.34 -7.08
N ARG A 164 5.31 -13.16 -6.74
CA ARG A 164 6.20 -14.27 -6.38
C ARG A 164 5.73 -14.98 -5.12
N LEU A 165 5.32 -14.24 -4.08
CA LEU A 165 4.77 -14.81 -2.85
C LEU A 165 3.53 -15.63 -3.16
N GLY A 166 2.61 -15.10 -3.98
CA GLY A 166 1.39 -15.82 -4.31
C GLY A 166 1.65 -17.15 -5.03
N LEU A 167 2.62 -17.18 -5.93
CA LEU A 167 3.05 -18.40 -6.62
C LEU A 167 3.72 -19.40 -5.65
N LEU A 168 4.54 -18.91 -4.72
CA LEU A 168 5.14 -19.74 -3.67
C LEU A 168 4.07 -20.38 -2.76
N LEU A 169 3.07 -19.60 -2.33
CA LEU A 169 1.97 -20.09 -1.50
C LEU A 169 1.13 -21.15 -2.21
N SER A 170 0.94 -21.03 -3.54
CA SER A 170 0.30 -22.05 -4.35
C SER A 170 1.14 -23.32 -4.55
N GLY A 171 2.39 -23.34 -4.09
CA GLY A 171 3.31 -24.47 -4.28
C GLY A 171 3.84 -24.59 -5.71
N ASN A 172 3.90 -23.48 -6.47
CA ASN A 172 4.34 -23.51 -7.86
C ASN A 172 5.78 -24.02 -7.99
N SER A 173 5.94 -25.15 -8.68
CA SER A 173 7.19 -25.89 -8.76
C SER A 173 8.31 -25.13 -9.48
N MET A 174 7.99 -24.32 -10.49
CA MET A 174 8.99 -23.54 -11.24
C MET A 174 9.60 -22.43 -10.37
N VAL A 175 8.78 -21.72 -9.59
CA VAL A 175 9.24 -20.68 -8.69
C VAL A 175 10.03 -21.29 -7.52
N LEU A 176 9.55 -22.40 -6.95
CA LEU A 176 10.26 -23.13 -5.90
C LEU A 176 11.62 -23.67 -6.40
N ALA A 177 11.67 -24.23 -7.60
CA ALA A 177 12.91 -24.73 -8.20
C ALA A 177 13.90 -23.61 -8.52
N GLY A 178 13.42 -22.42 -8.90
CA GLY A 178 14.26 -21.24 -9.10
C GLY A 178 14.94 -20.76 -7.82
N LEU A 179 14.28 -20.88 -6.67
CA LEU A 179 14.80 -20.41 -5.38
C LEU A 179 15.51 -21.51 -4.56
N SER A 180 15.33 -22.78 -4.92
CA SER A 180 16.00 -23.91 -4.28
C SER A 180 17.45 -24.06 -4.75
N GLN A 181 18.37 -24.29 -3.81
CA GLN A 181 19.75 -24.67 -4.14
C GLN A 181 19.86 -26.13 -4.63
N ASN A 182 18.85 -26.96 -4.37
CA ASN A 182 18.79 -28.38 -4.74
C ASN A 182 17.56 -28.64 -5.62
N VAL A 183 17.71 -28.42 -6.92
CA VAL A 183 16.64 -28.53 -7.94
C VAL A 183 15.99 -29.92 -7.96
N ALA A 184 16.77 -30.98 -7.74
CA ALA A 184 16.29 -32.37 -7.79
C ALA A 184 15.29 -32.75 -6.68
N ASN A 185 15.36 -32.09 -5.51
CA ASN A 185 14.43 -32.35 -4.40
C ASN A 185 13.14 -31.50 -4.46
N ALA A 186 13.14 -30.41 -5.25
CA ALA A 186 11.96 -29.54 -5.41
C ALA A 186 10.94 -30.11 -6.42
N GLN A 187 11.40 -30.96 -7.35
CA GLN A 187 10.55 -31.60 -8.37
C GLN A 187 9.77 -32.82 -7.83
N SER A 188 10.24 -33.48 -6.77
CA SER A 188 9.60 -34.67 -6.20
C SER A 188 8.51 -34.38 -5.15
N SER A 189 8.43 -33.13 -4.66
CA SER A 189 7.43 -32.66 -3.69
C SER A 189 6.30 -31.83 -4.30
N ALA A 190 6.31 -31.60 -5.61
CA ALA A 190 5.28 -30.87 -6.35
C ALA A 190 4.17 -31.81 -6.85
N SER A 191 3.33 -32.30 -5.95
CA SER A 191 2.11 -33.04 -6.34
C SER A 191 0.88 -32.14 -6.16
N ALA A 192 0.23 -31.81 -7.28
CA ALA A 192 -0.94 -30.94 -7.46
C ALA A 192 -0.70 -29.46 -7.09
N ASP A 193 -0.80 -28.56 -8.09
CA ASP A 193 -0.81 -27.11 -7.85
C ASP A 193 -1.82 -26.79 -6.73
N GLY A 194 -1.34 -26.20 -5.62
CA GLY A 194 -2.16 -25.81 -4.49
C GLY A 194 -3.12 -24.68 -4.85
N TYR A 195 -3.93 -24.25 -3.89
CA TYR A 195 -4.87 -23.17 -4.13
C TYR A 195 -4.13 -21.85 -4.42
N LEU A 196 -4.43 -21.23 -5.56
CA LEU A 196 -3.96 -19.88 -5.84
C LEU A 196 -4.55 -18.91 -4.80
N PRO A 197 -3.72 -18.03 -4.21
CA PRO A 197 -4.21 -17.07 -3.23
C PRO A 197 -5.14 -16.05 -3.87
N HIS A 198 -6.02 -15.48 -3.04
CA HIS A 198 -6.73 -14.24 -3.37
C HIS A 198 -5.87 -13.06 -2.90
N ILE A 199 -5.71 -12.03 -3.73
CA ILE A 199 -5.06 -10.78 -3.36
C ILE A 199 -6.13 -9.71 -3.13
N SER A 200 -6.11 -9.06 -1.97
CA SER A 200 -7.03 -8.00 -1.59
C SER A 200 -6.24 -6.74 -1.21
N VAL A 201 -6.44 -5.66 -1.92
CA VAL A 201 -5.75 -4.39 -1.65
C VAL A 201 -6.78 -3.29 -1.52
N TYR A 202 -6.70 -2.53 -0.43
CA TYR A 202 -7.50 -1.33 -0.24
C TYR A 202 -6.59 -0.11 -0.23
N GLU A 203 -6.69 0.69 -1.29
CA GLU A 203 -5.97 1.95 -1.46
C GLU A 203 -6.95 3.12 -1.29
N SER A 204 -6.51 4.14 -0.56
CA SER A 204 -7.24 5.39 -0.41
C SER A 204 -6.30 6.56 -0.13
N GLY A 205 -6.55 7.69 -0.79
CA GLY A 205 -5.86 8.95 -0.52
C GLY A 205 -4.48 9.09 -1.16
N SER A 206 -4.14 8.30 -2.18
CA SER A 206 -2.88 8.48 -2.93
C SER A 206 -2.92 9.67 -3.88
N GLU A 207 -1.87 10.48 -3.86
CA GLU A 207 -1.60 11.60 -4.77
C GLU A 207 -0.49 11.29 -5.79
N ASP A 208 0.13 10.13 -5.68
CA ASP A 208 1.20 9.65 -6.56
C ASP A 208 0.74 8.54 -7.51
N ASN A 209 1.71 7.85 -8.14
CA ASN A 209 1.42 6.79 -9.11
C ASN A 209 0.95 5.46 -8.49
N THR A 210 0.59 5.41 -7.21
CA THR A 210 0.07 4.18 -6.56
C THR A 210 -1.11 3.58 -7.31
N VAL A 211 -2.10 4.39 -7.67
CA VAL A 211 -3.31 3.92 -8.35
C VAL A 211 -3.00 3.33 -9.72
N PRO A 212 -2.31 4.02 -10.65
CA PRO A 212 -1.88 3.43 -11.91
C PRO A 212 -1.10 2.13 -11.75
N TRP A 213 -0.19 2.05 -10.76
CA TRP A 213 0.57 0.83 -10.49
C TRP A 213 -0.30 -0.32 -9.99
N LEU A 214 -1.30 -0.06 -9.15
CA LEU A 214 -2.25 -1.07 -8.70
C LEU A 214 -3.08 -1.63 -9.85
N LEU A 215 -3.44 -0.80 -10.83
CA LEU A 215 -4.11 -1.28 -12.04
C LEU A 215 -3.20 -2.21 -12.84
N VAL A 216 -1.89 -1.90 -12.99
CA VAL A 216 -0.92 -2.82 -13.63
C VAL A 216 -0.85 -4.13 -12.86
N ALA A 217 -0.76 -4.05 -11.54
CA ALA A 217 -0.66 -5.19 -10.64
C ALA A 217 -1.87 -6.12 -10.77
N GLU A 218 -3.08 -5.56 -10.77
CA GLU A 218 -4.33 -6.32 -10.90
C GLU A 218 -4.38 -7.10 -12.22
N GLN A 219 -3.99 -6.47 -13.34
CA GLN A 219 -3.95 -7.17 -14.63
C GLN A 219 -2.91 -8.30 -14.62
N LEU A 220 -1.73 -8.06 -14.04
CA LEU A 220 -0.66 -9.04 -13.97
C LEU A 220 -1.02 -10.25 -13.06
N TRP A 221 -1.52 -9.99 -11.85
CA TRP A 221 -1.94 -11.05 -10.93
C TRP A 221 -3.13 -11.85 -11.48
N GLY A 222 -4.09 -11.17 -12.12
CA GLY A 222 -5.20 -11.81 -12.81
C GLY A 222 -4.74 -12.69 -13.98
N ALA A 223 -3.76 -12.24 -14.77
CA ALA A 223 -3.15 -13.05 -15.82
C ALA A 223 -2.38 -14.27 -15.26
N ALA A 224 -1.84 -14.16 -14.05
CA ALA A 224 -1.24 -15.28 -13.31
C ALA A 224 -2.28 -16.26 -12.72
N GLY A 225 -3.58 -16.00 -12.91
CA GLY A 225 -4.68 -16.84 -12.43
C GLY A 225 -5.13 -16.54 -10.99
N MET A 226 -4.57 -15.52 -10.34
CA MET A 226 -4.95 -15.15 -8.97
C MET A 226 -6.23 -14.31 -8.97
N ARG A 227 -7.12 -14.58 -8.01
CA ARG A 227 -8.29 -13.71 -7.79
C ARG A 227 -7.81 -12.40 -7.14
N THR A 228 -8.46 -11.30 -7.49
CA THR A 228 -8.13 -9.97 -6.98
C THR A 228 -9.37 -9.23 -6.48
N PHE A 229 -9.21 -8.48 -5.39
CA PHE A 229 -10.14 -7.47 -4.91
C PHE A 229 -9.33 -6.20 -4.65
N VAL A 230 -9.24 -5.35 -5.66
CA VAL A 230 -8.44 -4.12 -5.58
C VAL A 230 -9.39 -2.92 -5.57
N VAL A 231 -9.43 -2.22 -4.43
CA VAL A 231 -10.14 -0.95 -4.29
C VAL A 231 -9.11 0.16 -4.43
N VAL A 232 -9.30 1.03 -5.43
CA VAL A 232 -8.53 2.26 -5.63
C VAL A 232 -9.41 3.46 -5.37
N ASN A 233 -8.83 4.56 -4.88
CA ASN A 233 -9.56 5.75 -4.45
C ASN A 233 -10.71 5.40 -3.49
N GLY A 234 -10.44 4.52 -2.52
CA GLY A 234 -11.42 4.07 -1.54
C GLY A 234 -12.05 5.24 -0.77
N SER A 235 -13.30 5.07 -0.35
CA SER A 235 -14.06 6.13 0.33
C SER A 235 -13.56 6.46 1.74
N LEU A 236 -12.88 5.51 2.38
CA LEU A 236 -12.24 5.71 3.69
C LEU A 236 -10.99 6.58 3.54
N THR A 237 -11.13 7.89 3.64
CA THR A 237 -10.01 8.85 3.76
C THR A 237 -9.87 9.31 5.22
N ARG A 238 -8.69 9.80 5.62
CA ARG A 238 -8.55 10.43 6.94
C ARG A 238 -9.41 11.69 6.96
N GLN A 239 -10.42 11.69 7.81
CA GLN A 239 -11.34 12.82 7.94
C GLN A 239 -10.96 13.71 9.12
N MET A 240 -11.27 15.00 8.98
CA MET A 240 -11.43 15.88 10.14
C MET A 240 -12.81 15.61 10.73
N VAL A 241 -12.85 15.06 11.94
CA VAL A 241 -14.09 14.86 12.71
C VAL A 241 -14.27 16.01 13.66
N THR A 242 -15.50 16.51 13.76
CA THR A 242 -15.84 17.51 14.77
C THR A 242 -15.95 16.82 16.13
N ASP A 243 -15.16 17.26 17.10
CA ASP A 243 -15.31 16.81 18.48
C ASP A 243 -16.67 17.28 19.02
N PRO A 244 -17.56 16.37 19.46
CA PRO A 244 -18.95 16.70 19.77
C PRO A 244 -19.11 17.58 21.03
N PHE A 245 -18.06 17.73 21.84
CA PHE A 245 -18.09 18.52 23.08
C PHE A 245 -17.48 19.91 22.90
N SER A 246 -16.42 20.03 22.10
CA SER A 246 -15.71 21.29 21.87
C SER A 246 -16.07 21.97 20.56
N GLY A 247 -16.76 21.29 19.64
CA GLY A 247 -17.09 21.80 18.30
C GLY A 247 -15.86 22.02 17.42
N LYS A 248 -14.68 21.57 17.85
CA LYS A 248 -13.43 21.73 17.10
C LYS A 248 -13.24 20.57 16.14
N TYR A 249 -12.85 20.87 14.91
CA TYR A 249 -12.36 19.87 13.97
C TYR A 249 -11.05 19.27 14.50
N GLN A 250 -11.04 17.97 14.71
CA GLN A 250 -9.89 17.17 15.07
C GLN A 250 -9.67 16.09 14.01
N GLU A 251 -8.43 15.70 13.75
CA GLU A 251 -8.18 14.53 12.91
C GLU A 251 -8.82 13.28 13.55
N GLN A 252 -9.42 12.43 12.73
CA GLN A 252 -9.94 11.13 13.15
C GLN A 252 -8.88 10.37 13.97
N ARG A 253 -9.32 9.73 15.06
CA ARG A 253 -8.43 8.93 15.91
C ARG A 253 -7.65 7.93 15.03
N PRO A 254 -6.30 8.01 14.99
CA PRO A 254 -5.50 7.25 14.03
C PRO A 254 -5.75 5.75 14.05
N VAL A 255 -5.93 5.16 15.24
CA VAL A 255 -6.21 3.73 15.42
C VAL A 255 -7.53 3.31 14.80
N GLN A 256 -8.59 4.11 15.00
CA GLN A 256 -9.91 3.81 14.46
C GLN A 256 -9.90 3.85 12.93
N PHE A 257 -9.17 4.81 12.35
CA PHE A 257 -8.96 4.88 10.92
C PHE A 257 -8.18 3.66 10.41
N SER A 258 -7.03 3.33 11.02
CA SER A 258 -6.22 2.15 10.66
C SER A 258 -7.04 0.85 10.74
N ALA A 259 -7.83 0.68 11.80
CA ALA A 259 -8.71 -0.46 11.95
C ALA A 259 -9.74 -0.54 10.80
N SER A 260 -10.33 0.59 10.43
CA SER A 260 -11.33 0.67 9.37
C SER A 260 -10.74 0.28 8.01
N VAL A 261 -9.57 0.83 7.65
CA VAL A 261 -8.93 0.50 6.37
C VAL A 261 -8.45 -0.96 6.33
N ARG A 262 -7.93 -1.51 7.44
CA ARG A 262 -7.53 -2.94 7.50
C ARG A 262 -8.73 -3.86 7.35
N ASN A 263 -9.84 -3.54 8.01
CA ASN A 263 -11.08 -4.29 7.81
C ASN A 263 -11.58 -4.19 6.37
N ALA A 264 -11.47 -3.02 5.72
CA ALA A 264 -11.85 -2.84 4.32
C ALA A 264 -11.01 -3.71 3.36
N ALA A 265 -9.70 -3.86 3.63
CA ALA A 265 -8.85 -4.80 2.91
C ALA A 265 -9.20 -6.28 3.18
N LEU A 266 -9.97 -6.58 4.23
CA LEU A 266 -10.42 -7.92 4.58
C LEU A 266 -11.89 -8.20 4.21
N GLU A 267 -12.58 -7.30 3.51
CA GLU A 267 -13.96 -7.54 3.04
C GLU A 267 -14.14 -8.87 2.29
N PRO A 268 -13.22 -9.32 1.41
CA PRO A 268 -13.32 -10.64 0.78
C PRO A 268 -13.32 -11.81 1.75
N LEU A 269 -12.70 -11.67 2.93
CA LEU A 269 -12.74 -12.66 4.00
C LEU A 269 -14.11 -12.67 4.69
N TYR A 270 -14.63 -11.48 5.00
CA TYR A 270 -15.85 -11.33 5.78
C TYR A 270 -17.12 -11.67 4.99
N GLY A 271 -17.12 -11.40 3.69
CA GLY A 271 -18.22 -11.76 2.79
C GLY A 271 -18.17 -13.20 2.29
N ALA A 272 -17.09 -13.95 2.56
CA ALA A 272 -16.93 -15.30 2.07
C ALA A 272 -17.54 -16.34 3.03
N PRO A 273 -18.05 -17.48 2.50
CA PRO A 273 -18.45 -18.61 3.33
C PRO A 273 -17.29 -19.13 4.19
N PRO A 274 -17.56 -19.65 5.41
CA PRO A 274 -16.55 -20.31 6.24
C PRO A 274 -15.79 -21.40 5.47
N GLY A 275 -14.47 -21.50 5.66
CA GLY A 275 -13.60 -22.45 4.95
C GLY A 275 -13.10 -21.99 3.57
N THR A 276 -13.40 -20.74 3.17
CA THR A 276 -12.84 -20.13 1.95
C THR A 276 -11.36 -19.77 2.12
N TYR A 277 -10.96 -19.31 3.30
CA TYR A 277 -9.58 -18.96 3.63
C TYR A 277 -9.19 -19.57 4.97
N ASP A 278 -7.99 -20.14 5.02
CA ASP A 278 -7.40 -20.70 6.24
C ASP A 278 -6.39 -19.74 6.86
N LYS A 279 -5.71 -18.95 6.01
CA LYS A 279 -4.61 -18.07 6.39
C LYS A 279 -4.70 -16.72 5.67
N ILE A 280 -4.20 -15.67 6.31
CA ILE A 280 -4.12 -14.32 5.76
C ILE A 280 -2.65 -13.89 5.83
N PHE A 281 -2.07 -13.49 4.71
CA PHE A 281 -0.84 -12.71 4.71
C PHE A 281 -1.18 -11.24 4.64
N PHE A 282 -1.01 -10.52 5.74
CA PHE A 282 -1.13 -9.07 5.71
C PHE A 282 0.24 -8.46 5.44
N VAL A 283 0.35 -7.59 4.43
CA VAL A 283 1.61 -6.96 4.02
C VAL A 283 1.41 -5.45 3.91
N ASN A 284 2.18 -4.67 4.68
CA ASN A 284 2.21 -3.22 4.60
C ASN A 284 3.02 -2.74 3.37
N ASP A 285 3.21 -1.43 3.25
CA ASP A 285 4.03 -0.74 2.25
C ASP A 285 5.55 -0.84 2.52
N VAL A 286 6.02 -2.05 2.83
CA VAL A 286 7.41 -2.36 3.13
C VAL A 286 8.10 -3.02 1.94
N PHE A 287 9.41 -2.85 1.83
CA PHE A 287 10.24 -3.75 1.05
C PHE A 287 10.31 -5.09 1.79
N PHE A 288 10.12 -6.21 1.08
CA PHE A 288 10.22 -7.57 1.63
C PHE A 288 10.65 -8.56 0.55
N CYS A 289 11.14 -9.72 0.97
CA CYS A 289 11.44 -10.82 0.07
C CYS A 289 10.34 -11.87 0.15
N ALA A 290 9.74 -12.24 -0.99
CA ALA A 290 8.68 -13.25 -1.04
C ALA A 290 9.11 -14.59 -0.42
N ALA A 291 10.37 -14.99 -0.67
CA ALA A 291 11.02 -16.14 -0.06
C ALA A 291 11.05 -16.09 1.49
N ASP A 292 11.25 -14.89 2.04
CA ASP A 292 11.32 -14.67 3.48
C ASP A 292 9.91 -14.71 4.09
N LEU A 293 8.90 -14.13 3.43
CA LEU A 293 7.52 -14.24 3.89
C LEU A 293 6.98 -15.67 3.78
N PHE A 294 7.29 -16.39 2.69
CA PHE A 294 6.91 -17.80 2.51
C PHE A 294 7.39 -18.68 3.67
N ARG A 295 8.57 -18.39 4.21
CA ARG A 295 9.14 -19.09 5.37
C ARG A 295 8.26 -19.02 6.63
N LEU A 296 7.50 -17.93 6.83
CA LEU A 296 6.62 -17.80 7.99
C LEU A 296 5.53 -18.88 8.02
N THR A 297 5.12 -19.40 6.86
CA THR A 297 4.07 -20.41 6.74
C THR A 297 4.41 -21.75 7.42
N HIS A 298 5.70 -22.04 7.57
CA HIS A 298 6.16 -23.32 8.13
C HIS A 298 6.28 -23.31 9.65
N LEU A 299 6.03 -22.18 10.32
CA LEU A 299 6.07 -22.05 11.77
C LEU A 299 4.79 -22.56 12.47
N LYS A 300 3.71 -22.82 11.71
CA LYS A 300 2.42 -23.33 12.21
C LYS A 300 1.84 -22.50 13.38
N ALA A 301 2.02 -21.20 13.30
CA ALA A 301 1.56 -20.23 14.30
C ALA A 301 0.15 -19.69 13.98
N ASP A 302 -0.52 -19.17 15.02
CA ASP A 302 -1.71 -18.36 14.86
C ASP A 302 -1.35 -17.00 14.24
N ILE A 303 -0.22 -16.42 14.64
CA ILE A 303 0.36 -15.21 14.04
C ILE A 303 1.87 -15.40 13.94
N ALA A 304 2.43 -15.32 12.74
CA ALA A 304 3.87 -15.33 12.49
C ALA A 304 4.29 -14.05 11.76
N CYS A 305 5.28 -13.33 12.28
CA CYS A 305 5.75 -12.08 11.68
C CYS A 305 7.27 -12.07 11.47
N GLY A 306 7.73 -11.17 10.60
CA GLY A 306 9.14 -10.80 10.52
C GLY A 306 9.54 -9.73 11.54
N LEU A 307 10.63 -9.04 11.24
CA LEU A 307 11.04 -7.79 11.87
C LEU A 307 11.04 -6.66 10.83
N ASP A 308 10.45 -5.52 11.17
CA ASP A 308 10.49 -4.33 10.34
C ASP A 308 11.54 -3.32 10.81
N PHE A 309 12.19 -2.69 9.84
CA PHE A 309 13.27 -1.76 10.11
C PHE A 309 13.08 -0.43 9.40
N GLU A 310 13.45 0.63 10.10
CA GLU A 310 13.77 1.93 9.51
C GLU A 310 15.29 2.11 9.47
N VAL A 311 15.75 3.06 8.65
CA VAL A 311 17.18 3.39 8.52
C VAL A 311 17.44 4.79 9.05
N LEU A 312 18.46 4.90 9.90
CA LEU A 312 19.03 6.16 10.36
C LEU A 312 20.31 6.49 9.58
N VAL A 313 20.46 7.78 9.26
CA VAL A 313 21.72 8.38 8.84
C VAL A 313 22.11 9.42 9.89
N GLY A 314 23.06 9.06 10.75
CA GLY A 314 23.47 9.88 11.90
C GLY A 314 22.43 9.84 13.01
N ARG A 315 21.92 11.00 13.43
CA ARG A 315 20.81 11.11 14.40
C ARG A 315 19.44 11.35 13.74
N LYS A 316 19.34 11.34 12.41
CA LYS A 316 18.09 11.61 11.68
C LYS A 316 17.53 10.32 11.09
N ILE A 317 16.24 10.11 11.32
CA ILE A 317 15.46 9.08 10.63
C ILE A 317 15.39 9.47 9.16
N VAL A 318 15.83 8.56 8.28
CA VAL A 318 15.60 8.73 6.85
C VAL A 318 14.17 8.29 6.58
N ARG A 319 13.26 9.27 6.58
CA ARG A 319 11.92 9.07 6.01
C ARG A 319 12.00 9.45 4.55
N MET A 320 11.79 8.47 3.67
CA MET A 320 11.44 8.79 2.30
C MET A 320 10.05 9.40 2.32
N SER A 321 9.96 10.72 2.30
CA SER A 321 8.71 11.38 1.95
C SER A 321 8.47 11.12 0.47
N HIS A 322 7.44 10.35 0.15
CA HIS A 322 7.09 9.95 -1.22
C HIS A 322 6.79 11.15 -2.14
N SER A 323 6.58 12.36 -1.58
CA SER A 323 6.45 13.62 -2.32
C SER A 323 7.78 14.34 -2.63
N THR A 324 8.88 13.98 -1.95
CA THR A 324 10.17 14.72 -2.04
C THR A 324 10.92 14.48 -3.35
N VAL A 325 10.55 13.44 -4.10
CA VAL A 325 11.13 13.15 -5.43
C VAL A 325 10.84 14.27 -6.45
N ARG A 326 9.80 15.09 -6.23
CA ARG A 326 9.47 16.21 -7.13
C ARG A 326 10.28 17.50 -6.89
N LYS A 327 10.95 17.66 -5.75
CA LYS A 327 11.56 18.96 -5.36
C LYS A 327 13.05 19.11 -5.66
N ALA A 328 13.76 18.05 -6.01
CA ALA A 328 15.10 18.19 -6.59
C ALA A 328 14.95 18.55 -8.07
N GLY A 329 14.86 19.85 -8.38
CA GLY A 329 15.06 20.31 -9.75
C GLY A 329 16.38 19.77 -10.28
N TRP A 330 16.55 19.68 -11.60
CA TRP A 330 17.81 19.92 -12.31
C TRP A 330 17.61 19.80 -13.81
N GLY A 331 17.73 20.94 -14.48
CA GLY A 331 18.04 21.01 -15.90
C GLY A 331 19.55 20.81 -16.14
N ARG A 332 19.87 20.26 -17.31
CA ARG A 332 21.19 20.22 -17.96
C ARG A 332 22.25 19.28 -17.34
N ARG A 333 22.18 17.98 -17.66
CA ARG A 333 23.40 17.14 -17.88
C ARG A 333 23.16 15.88 -18.72
N ARG A 334 22.50 16.01 -19.88
CA ARG A 334 22.23 14.87 -20.79
C ARG A 334 23.41 14.46 -21.70
N ARG A 335 24.57 15.11 -21.66
CA ARG A 335 25.52 15.06 -22.81
C ARG A 335 26.87 14.35 -22.63
N ARG A 336 27.11 13.56 -21.56
CA ARG A 336 28.45 12.95 -21.37
C ARG A 336 28.53 11.46 -21.01
N LEU A 337 27.41 10.75 -20.84
CA LEU A 337 27.41 9.31 -20.53
C LEU A 337 26.80 8.42 -21.64
N GLN A 338 26.26 9.02 -22.70
CA GLN A 338 25.72 8.29 -23.87
C GLN A 338 26.81 7.74 -24.82
N SER A 339 28.09 8.04 -24.61
CA SER A 339 29.16 7.60 -25.52
C SER A 339 29.79 6.24 -25.18
N LEU A 340 29.31 5.52 -24.17
CA LEU A 340 29.88 4.21 -23.75
C LEU A 340 28.83 3.08 -23.58
N SER A 341 27.57 3.32 -23.93
CA SER A 341 26.55 2.26 -24.05
C SER A 341 25.68 2.55 -25.26
N GLY A 342 26.04 1.94 -26.40
CA GLY A 342 25.18 1.90 -27.58
C GLY A 342 24.00 0.96 -27.33
N ALA A 343 22.96 1.46 -26.68
CA ALA A 343 21.62 0.88 -26.70
C ALA A 343 20.62 2.03 -26.53
N THR A 344 19.94 2.34 -27.62
CA THR A 344 18.98 3.42 -27.79
C THR A 344 17.80 3.28 -26.83
N THR A 345 17.42 4.40 -26.19
CA THR A 345 16.20 4.60 -25.40
C THR A 345 14.98 4.84 -26.30
N ASP A 346 14.82 4.06 -27.35
CA ASP A 346 13.68 4.14 -28.27
C ASP A 346 12.88 2.82 -28.19
N ASN A 347 11.55 2.93 -28.08
CA ASN A 347 10.53 1.86 -28.15
C ASN A 347 10.01 1.24 -26.83
N ALA A 348 9.42 2.06 -25.96
CA ALA A 348 8.35 1.59 -25.06
C ALA A 348 7.03 1.38 -25.82
N THR A 349 6.70 2.28 -26.75
CA THR A 349 5.51 2.22 -27.61
C THR A 349 5.55 1.10 -28.65
N GLY A 350 6.74 0.69 -29.11
CA GLY A 350 6.93 -0.40 -30.08
C GLY A 350 6.69 -1.80 -29.51
N ALA A 351 6.95 -2.04 -28.21
CA ALA A 351 6.85 -3.38 -27.64
C ALA A 351 5.40 -3.88 -27.46
N ALA A 352 4.46 -2.99 -27.18
CA ALA A 352 3.03 -3.33 -27.15
C ALA A 352 2.48 -3.59 -28.57
N ALA A 353 3.06 -2.98 -29.61
CA ALA A 353 2.76 -3.27 -31.00
C ALA A 353 3.45 -4.56 -31.51
N ASP A 354 4.68 -4.82 -31.08
CA ASP A 354 5.45 -6.04 -31.42
C ASP A 354 4.90 -7.29 -30.75
N ALA A 355 4.31 -7.18 -29.55
CA ALA A 355 3.56 -8.26 -28.91
C ALA A 355 2.27 -8.60 -29.68
N ARG A 356 1.61 -7.62 -30.30
CA ARG A 356 0.46 -7.85 -31.21
C ARG A 356 0.87 -8.45 -32.56
N ASN A 357 2.10 -8.18 -33.02
CA ASN A 357 2.62 -8.64 -34.31
C ASN A 357 3.49 -9.90 -34.25
N GLY A 358 3.68 -10.52 -33.07
CA GLY A 358 4.43 -11.79 -32.92
C GLY A 358 5.96 -11.68 -33.10
N ASN A 359 6.55 -10.48 -33.03
CA ASN A 359 7.97 -10.26 -33.32
C ASN A 359 8.89 -10.34 -32.07
N LEU A 360 8.33 -10.52 -30.87
CA LEU A 360 9.13 -10.61 -29.64
C LEU A 360 9.74 -12.01 -29.51
N THR A 361 11.03 -12.15 -29.85
CA THR A 361 11.73 -13.43 -29.69
C THR A 361 12.09 -13.71 -28.23
N LEU A 362 12.12 -15.00 -27.86
CA LEU A 362 12.58 -15.44 -26.54
C LEU A 362 14.00 -14.91 -26.25
N ARG A 363 14.89 -14.92 -27.25
CA ARG A 363 16.26 -14.41 -27.14
C ARG A 363 16.30 -12.92 -26.79
N ALA A 364 15.49 -12.10 -27.44
CA ALA A 364 15.43 -10.66 -27.14
C ALA A 364 14.93 -10.40 -25.71
N SER A 365 13.94 -11.18 -25.27
CA SER A 365 13.37 -11.07 -23.92
C SER A 365 14.37 -11.50 -22.84
N LEU A 366 15.10 -12.61 -23.07
CA LEU A 366 16.18 -13.06 -22.20
C LEU A 366 17.35 -12.08 -22.14
N ASN A 367 17.70 -11.43 -23.26
CA ASN A 367 18.70 -10.37 -23.25
C ASN A 367 18.27 -9.19 -22.37
N ARG A 368 16.99 -8.80 -22.42
CA ARG A 368 16.46 -7.76 -21.53
C ARG A 368 16.47 -8.18 -20.07
N MET A 369 16.06 -9.42 -19.76
CA MET A 369 16.19 -9.95 -18.40
C MET A 369 17.66 -9.99 -17.94
N SER A 370 18.60 -10.35 -18.80
CA SER A 370 20.04 -10.29 -18.50
C SER A 370 20.50 -8.87 -18.16
N ASN A 371 19.97 -7.84 -18.82
CA ASN A 371 20.26 -6.45 -18.48
C ASN A 371 19.69 -6.07 -17.11
N VAL A 372 18.54 -6.62 -16.71
CA VAL A 372 18.00 -6.45 -15.35
C VAL A 372 18.96 -7.03 -14.32
N HIS A 373 19.39 -8.29 -14.49
CA HIS A 373 20.38 -8.96 -13.62
C HIS A 373 21.69 -8.14 -13.52
N PHE A 374 22.21 -7.67 -14.66
CA PHE A 374 23.42 -6.86 -14.67
C PHE A 374 23.22 -5.50 -13.98
N GLY A 375 22.11 -4.80 -14.27
CA GLY A 375 21.80 -3.51 -13.67
C GLY A 375 21.64 -3.59 -12.15
N GLU A 376 21.08 -4.68 -11.64
CA GLU A 376 21.01 -4.94 -10.21
C GLU A 376 22.36 -5.18 -9.57
N PHE A 377 23.21 -6.01 -10.19
CA PHE A 377 24.57 -6.22 -9.73
C PHE A 377 25.31 -4.88 -9.61
N VAL A 378 25.17 -4.00 -10.61
CA VAL A 378 25.74 -2.65 -10.59
C VAL A 378 25.15 -1.80 -9.46
N ARG A 379 23.82 -1.79 -9.29
CA ARG A 379 23.15 -1.05 -8.19
C ARG A 379 23.64 -1.51 -6.81
N GLN A 380 23.78 -2.83 -6.62
CA GLN A 380 24.25 -3.41 -5.38
C GLN A 380 25.71 -3.05 -5.10
N MET A 381 26.59 -3.18 -6.09
CA MET A 381 28.00 -2.78 -5.98
C MET A 381 28.15 -1.28 -5.68
N ALA A 382 27.34 -0.44 -6.34
CA ALA A 382 27.34 0.99 -6.09
C ALA A 382 26.84 1.33 -4.67
N ALA A 383 25.76 0.70 -4.22
CA ALA A 383 25.26 0.86 -2.85
C ALA A 383 26.30 0.43 -1.81
N GLU A 384 26.96 -0.71 -2.00
CA GLU A 384 28.03 -1.19 -1.12
C GLU A 384 29.22 -0.24 -1.10
N GLY A 385 29.66 0.24 -2.27
CA GLY A 385 30.74 1.22 -2.37
C GLY A 385 30.43 2.49 -1.59
N ARG A 386 29.21 3.02 -1.73
CA ARG A 386 28.75 4.22 -1.02
C ARG A 386 28.71 4.02 0.49
N ILE A 387 28.21 2.88 0.97
CA ILE A 387 28.13 2.56 2.40
C ILE A 387 29.54 2.47 3.01
N ARG A 388 30.48 1.83 2.30
CA ARG A 388 31.87 1.76 2.76
C ARG A 388 32.55 3.11 2.83
N SER A 389 32.24 4.03 1.91
CA SER A 389 32.82 5.38 1.87
C SER A 389 32.07 6.41 2.73
N ALA A 390 30.93 6.05 3.34
CA ALA A 390 30.09 7.00 4.05
C ALA A 390 30.76 7.47 5.36
N PRO A 391 30.82 8.79 5.62
CA PRO A 391 31.37 9.32 6.88
C PRO A 391 30.52 8.94 8.10
N VAL A 392 29.24 8.64 7.87
CA VAL A 392 28.29 8.18 8.89
C VAL A 392 27.73 6.84 8.46
N GLN A 393 27.86 5.85 9.34
CA GLN A 393 27.39 4.49 9.08
C GLN A 393 25.86 4.40 9.20
N LEU A 394 25.26 3.62 8.30
CA LEU A 394 23.83 3.29 8.36
C LEU A 394 23.55 2.46 9.61
N ARG A 395 22.53 2.85 10.37
CA ARG A 395 21.95 2.02 11.43
C ARG A 395 20.53 1.62 11.04
N TYR A 396 20.26 0.33 11.15
CA TYR A 396 18.89 -0.18 11.11
C TYR A 396 18.33 -0.15 12.52
N GLU A 397 17.17 0.46 12.69
CA GLU A 397 16.42 0.45 13.94
C GLU A 397 15.12 -0.30 13.72
N PHE A 398 14.71 -1.06 14.72
CA PHE A 398 13.39 -1.67 14.68
C PHE A 398 12.30 -0.62 14.77
N HIS A 399 11.28 -0.77 13.94
CA HIS A 399 10.23 0.21 13.80
C HIS A 399 9.06 -0.03 14.76
N ASP A 400 8.52 -1.25 14.79
CA ASP A 400 7.21 -1.53 15.40
C ASP A 400 7.25 -1.77 16.92
N THR A 401 7.81 -0.82 17.67
CA THR A 401 7.85 -0.87 19.14
C THR A 401 6.47 -0.71 19.79
N TRP A 402 5.48 -0.22 19.05
CA TRP A 402 4.12 0.03 19.54
C TRP A 402 3.28 -1.24 19.55
N VAL A 403 3.47 -2.15 18.58
CA VAL A 403 2.72 -3.40 18.49
C VAL A 403 3.45 -4.55 19.18
N SER A 404 4.75 -4.69 18.93
CA SER A 404 5.48 -5.89 19.35
C SER A 404 5.58 -6.02 20.87
N ARG A 405 5.29 -7.23 21.38
CA ARG A 405 5.37 -7.59 22.80
C ARG A 405 6.12 -8.89 22.96
N ASP A 406 7.14 -8.92 23.80
CA ASP A 406 7.86 -10.15 24.10
C ASP A 406 6.99 -11.17 24.81
N ILE A 407 7.51 -12.36 25.03
CA ILE A 407 6.74 -13.44 25.64
C ILE A 407 6.34 -13.16 27.09
N SER A 408 6.96 -12.17 27.75
CA SER A 408 6.55 -11.67 29.07
C SER A 408 5.49 -10.56 29.00
N GLY A 409 5.15 -10.10 27.79
CA GLY A 409 4.18 -9.04 27.54
C GLY A 409 4.78 -7.65 27.51
N LYS A 410 6.12 -7.49 27.55
CA LYS A 410 6.79 -6.18 27.54
C LYS A 410 7.04 -5.68 26.12
N PRO A 411 7.02 -4.37 25.87
CA PRO A 411 7.38 -3.81 24.56
C PRO A 411 8.77 -4.23 24.08
N PHE A 412 8.90 -4.36 22.76
CA PHE A 412 10.22 -4.40 22.13
C PHE A 412 10.88 -3.03 22.23
N GLY A 413 12.20 -3.02 22.46
CA GLY A 413 13.00 -1.80 22.46
C GLY A 413 13.46 -1.40 21.06
N LYS A 414 13.86 -0.13 20.86
CA LYS A 414 14.57 0.28 19.64
C LYS A 414 16.03 -0.17 19.62
N ASP A 415 16.66 -0.17 20.79
CA ASP A 415 18.06 -0.49 21.02
C ASP A 415 18.24 -1.86 21.69
N VAL A 416 19.49 -2.33 21.72
CA VAL A 416 19.86 -3.54 22.46
C VAL A 416 19.79 -3.34 23.98
N PRO A 417 19.25 -4.31 24.75
CA PRO A 417 18.59 -5.53 24.28
C PRO A 417 17.17 -5.26 23.76
N PHE A 418 16.93 -5.76 22.55
CA PHE A 418 15.69 -5.62 21.80
C PHE A 418 14.45 -6.25 22.48
N ILE A 419 14.67 -7.34 23.23
CA ILE A 419 13.68 -8.08 24.01
C ILE A 419 14.09 -8.09 25.48
N SER A 420 13.12 -7.87 26.37
CA SER A 420 13.33 -7.81 27.82
C SER A 420 13.38 -9.20 28.46
N ASP A 421 12.58 -10.15 27.96
CA ASP A 421 12.56 -11.53 28.44
C ASP A 421 13.92 -12.24 28.23
N LYS A 422 14.47 -12.78 29.32
CA LYS A 422 15.80 -13.42 29.32
C LYS A 422 15.81 -14.79 28.64
N ARG A 423 14.69 -15.51 28.61
CA ARG A 423 14.55 -16.84 28.00
C ARG A 423 14.69 -16.72 26.49
N THR A 424 14.04 -15.72 25.90
CA THR A 424 13.99 -15.54 24.45
C THR A 424 15.09 -14.66 23.86
N ARG A 425 15.72 -13.79 24.65
CA ARG A 425 16.81 -12.91 24.17
C ARG A 425 17.95 -13.66 23.49
N GLY A 426 18.36 -14.81 24.04
CA GLY A 426 19.41 -15.64 23.48
C GLY A 426 19.01 -16.37 22.18
N ILE A 427 17.72 -16.60 21.98
CA ILE A 427 17.15 -17.21 20.76
C ILE A 427 17.18 -16.18 19.63
N LEU A 428 16.73 -14.94 19.92
CA LEU A 428 16.74 -13.83 18.97
C LEU A 428 18.16 -13.49 18.48
N SER A 429 19.14 -13.42 19.40
CA SER A 429 20.52 -13.07 19.06
C SER A 429 21.21 -14.12 18.18
N LYS A 430 20.67 -15.35 18.14
CA LYS A 430 21.09 -16.42 17.23
C LYS A 430 20.36 -16.41 15.89
N GLY A 431 19.39 -15.52 15.69
CA GLY A 431 18.57 -15.46 14.47
C GLY A 431 17.52 -16.57 14.34
N MET A 432 17.15 -17.19 15.47
CA MET A 432 16.14 -18.28 15.51
C MET A 432 14.74 -17.74 15.77
N PRO A 433 13.66 -18.44 15.36
CA PRO A 433 12.28 -18.04 15.66
C PRO A 433 12.03 -17.90 17.17
N VAL A 434 11.33 -16.84 17.57
CA VAL A 434 11.12 -16.45 18.96
C VAL A 434 9.63 -16.37 19.28
N PRO A 435 9.12 -17.07 20.31
CA PRO A 435 7.75 -16.88 20.77
C PRO A 435 7.57 -15.49 21.37
N VAL A 436 6.44 -14.86 21.08
CA VAL A 436 6.11 -13.51 21.52
C VAL A 436 4.63 -13.45 21.94
N LYS A 437 4.17 -12.36 22.57
CA LYS A 437 2.73 -12.16 22.82
C LYS A 437 2.03 -11.42 21.69
N CYS A 438 2.74 -10.56 20.96
CA CYS A 438 2.20 -9.87 19.80
C CYS A 438 3.31 -9.48 18.83
N CYS A 439 2.99 -9.52 17.54
CA CYS A 439 3.79 -8.96 16.45
C CYS A 439 2.88 -8.55 15.29
N TRP A 440 3.35 -7.62 14.46
CA TRP A 440 2.76 -7.32 13.15
C TRP A 440 3.85 -6.95 12.15
N ASN A 441 4.75 -6.05 12.54
CA ASN A 441 6.11 -5.89 12.00
C ASN A 441 6.16 -5.85 10.47
N GLY A 442 5.33 -5.00 9.86
CA GLY A 442 5.27 -4.78 8.41
C GLY A 442 4.67 -5.92 7.57
N ALA A 443 4.78 -7.18 8.00
CA ALA A 443 4.14 -8.32 7.36
C ALA A 443 3.90 -9.49 8.32
N ALA A 444 2.70 -10.08 8.26
CA ALA A 444 2.27 -11.16 9.17
C ALA A 444 1.46 -12.24 8.44
N ASP A 445 1.77 -13.50 8.74
CA ASP A 445 0.97 -14.69 8.42
C ASP A 445 0.02 -15.02 9.58
N VAL A 446 -1.29 -14.92 9.35
CA VAL A 446 -2.32 -14.91 10.39
C VAL A 446 -3.32 -16.04 10.13
N ASN A 447 -3.70 -16.77 11.18
CA ASN A 447 -4.78 -17.75 11.18
C ASN A 447 -6.12 -17.03 10.93
N ALA A 448 -6.82 -17.37 9.85
CA ALA A 448 -8.03 -16.66 9.46
C ALA A 448 -9.23 -16.95 10.39
N ALA A 449 -9.23 -18.08 11.11
CA ALA A 449 -10.40 -18.59 11.80
C ALA A 449 -11.04 -17.59 12.80
N PRO A 450 -10.28 -16.88 13.66
CA PRO A 450 -10.88 -15.89 14.55
C PRO A 450 -11.58 -14.73 13.82
N LEU A 451 -11.00 -14.26 12.71
CA LEU A 451 -11.59 -13.18 11.89
C LEU A 451 -12.84 -13.65 11.12
N VAL A 452 -12.84 -14.88 10.62
CA VAL A 452 -14.03 -15.52 10.01
C VAL A 452 -15.16 -15.63 11.04
N ASN A 453 -14.83 -15.93 12.30
CA ASN A 453 -15.79 -16.05 13.39
C ASN A 453 -16.26 -14.71 13.99
N GLY A 454 -15.90 -13.58 13.38
CA GLY A 454 -16.44 -12.26 13.72
C GLY A 454 -15.43 -11.28 14.30
N LEU A 455 -14.20 -11.70 14.62
CA LEU A 455 -13.18 -10.73 15.05
C LEU A 455 -12.88 -9.72 13.94
N ARG A 456 -12.57 -8.48 14.33
CA ARG A 456 -12.25 -7.37 13.45
C ARG A 456 -11.11 -6.56 14.06
N PHE A 457 -10.36 -5.83 13.23
CA PHE A 457 -9.55 -4.74 13.76
C PHE A 457 -10.45 -3.70 14.40
N ARG A 458 -10.01 -3.13 15.53
CA ARG A 458 -10.79 -2.16 16.31
C ARG A 458 -9.87 -1.22 17.07
N SER A 459 -10.46 -0.12 17.55
CA SER A 459 -9.88 0.70 18.62
C SER A 459 -10.22 0.14 19.99
N GLY A 460 -9.52 0.60 21.02
CA GLY A 460 -9.78 0.18 22.41
C GLY A 460 -11.13 0.67 22.93
N LEU A 461 -11.77 -0.14 23.76
CA LEU A 461 -12.98 0.23 24.52
C LEU A 461 -12.60 1.04 25.77
N ILE A 462 -12.16 2.28 25.57
CA ILE A 462 -11.54 3.11 26.63
C ILE A 462 -12.54 3.40 27.76
N ASN A 463 -13.82 3.60 27.44
CA ASN A 463 -14.86 3.85 28.43
C ASN A 463 -15.11 2.64 29.35
N ASP A 464 -14.78 1.44 28.86
CA ASP A 464 -14.89 0.19 29.60
C ASP A 464 -13.57 -0.20 30.31
N GLY A 465 -12.57 0.68 30.25
CA GLY A 465 -11.26 0.50 30.90
C GLY A 465 -10.21 -0.19 30.04
N GLU A 466 -10.46 -0.44 28.75
CA GLU A 466 -9.46 -1.03 27.86
C GLU A 466 -8.39 -0.01 27.46
N CYS A 467 -7.17 -0.50 27.28
CA CYS A 467 -6.04 0.29 26.81
C CYS A 467 -6.27 0.90 25.42
N ASP A 468 -5.96 2.19 25.26
CA ASP A 468 -5.88 2.87 23.96
C ASP A 468 -4.58 2.48 23.23
N SER A 469 -4.57 1.25 22.70
CA SER A 469 -3.47 0.64 21.96
C SER A 469 -3.72 0.64 20.45
N SER A 470 -2.66 0.33 19.68
CA SER A 470 -2.79 0.11 18.24
C SER A 470 -3.80 -0.99 17.90
N GLU A 471 -4.40 -0.91 16.72
CA GLU A 471 -5.38 -1.88 16.23
C GLU A 471 -4.77 -3.28 16.09
N CYS A 472 -3.47 -3.37 15.77
CA CYS A 472 -2.77 -4.65 15.69
C CYS A 472 -2.47 -5.24 17.08
N SER A 473 -2.12 -4.40 18.07
CA SER A 473 -1.99 -4.86 19.46
C SER A 473 -3.30 -5.42 19.98
N LEU A 474 -4.41 -4.71 19.74
CA LEU A 474 -5.74 -5.14 20.14
C LEU A 474 -6.13 -6.44 19.43
N LEU A 475 -5.79 -6.58 18.14
CA LEU A 475 -6.00 -7.84 17.43
C LEU A 475 -5.24 -9.01 18.07
N CYS A 476 -3.96 -8.85 18.42
CA CYS A 476 -3.20 -9.90 19.13
C CYS A 476 -3.86 -10.28 20.47
N GLN A 477 -4.32 -9.28 21.22
CA GLN A 477 -5.01 -9.50 22.50
C GLN A 477 -6.32 -10.26 22.30
N ASP A 478 -7.11 -9.90 21.28
CA ASP A 478 -8.35 -10.59 20.95
C ASP A 478 -8.10 -12.03 20.49
N TYR A 479 -7.06 -12.28 19.69
CA TYR A 479 -6.62 -13.64 19.33
C TYR A 479 -6.31 -14.46 20.58
N ARG A 480 -5.55 -13.88 21.52
CA ARG A 480 -5.20 -14.55 22.77
C ARG A 480 -6.44 -14.87 23.61
N ARG A 481 -7.39 -13.93 23.72
CA ARG A 481 -8.66 -14.11 24.46
C ARG A 481 -9.52 -15.23 23.89
N VAL A 482 -9.47 -15.48 22.58
CA VAL A 482 -10.17 -16.61 21.94
C VAL A 482 -9.32 -17.90 21.88
N GLY A 483 -8.19 -17.94 22.59
CA GLY A 483 -7.33 -19.12 22.72
C GLY A 483 -6.30 -19.31 21.61
N ALA A 484 -6.16 -18.36 20.68
CA ALA A 484 -5.12 -18.35 19.65
C ALA A 484 -3.85 -17.71 20.22
N THR A 485 -3.03 -18.52 20.90
CA THR A 485 -1.87 -18.07 21.69
C THR A 485 -0.52 -18.31 21.03
N ARG A 486 -0.47 -18.98 19.86
CA ARG A 486 0.78 -19.30 19.18
C ARG A 486 1.23 -18.13 18.32
N VAL A 487 1.96 -17.18 18.92
CA VAL A 487 2.54 -16.03 18.22
C VAL A 487 4.07 -16.13 18.18
N VAL A 488 4.67 -15.87 17.02
CA VAL A 488 6.12 -16.00 16.79
C VAL A 488 6.66 -14.89 15.89
N VAL A 489 7.87 -14.46 16.18
CA VAL A 489 8.68 -13.62 15.29
C VAL A 489 9.84 -14.45 14.75
N ASP A 490 10.03 -14.46 13.43
CA ASP A 490 11.23 -15.01 12.81
C ASP A 490 12.21 -13.89 12.41
N PRO A 491 13.32 -13.69 13.14
CA PRO A 491 14.29 -12.63 12.86
C PRO A 491 15.08 -12.82 11.55
N SER A 492 14.95 -13.99 10.91
CA SER A 492 15.47 -14.23 9.56
C SER A 492 14.55 -13.69 8.47
N VAL A 493 13.33 -13.27 8.81
CA VAL A 493 12.38 -12.57 7.93
C VAL A 493 12.43 -11.09 8.27
N ARG A 494 12.93 -10.28 7.34
CA ARG A 494 13.19 -8.86 7.56
C ARG A 494 12.56 -8.03 6.47
N VAL A 495 11.88 -6.97 6.88
CA VAL A 495 11.24 -6.00 5.98
C VAL A 495 11.70 -4.60 6.34
N ALA A 496 11.60 -3.65 5.41
CA ALA A 496 12.05 -2.29 5.65
C ALA A 496 11.17 -1.26 4.96
N TYR A 497 11.00 -0.09 5.56
CA TYR A 497 10.28 1.04 4.95
C TYR A 497 11.14 1.86 3.98
N VAL A 498 12.38 1.45 3.76
CA VAL A 498 13.31 2.08 2.82
C VAL A 498 14.11 1.02 2.06
N PRO A 499 14.67 1.36 0.88
CA PRO A 499 15.57 0.47 0.17
C PRO A 499 16.74 0.04 1.06
N TRP A 500 17.03 -1.25 1.09
CA TRP A 500 18.10 -1.81 1.91
C TRP A 500 19.41 -1.99 1.14
N SER A 501 20.45 -2.38 1.85
CA SER A 501 21.72 -2.81 1.27
C SER A 501 22.01 -4.27 1.60
N LYS A 502 23.11 -4.83 1.05
CA LYS A 502 23.54 -6.20 1.35
C LYS A 502 23.73 -6.46 2.86
N SER A 503 24.13 -5.45 3.63
CA SER A 503 24.33 -5.60 5.09
C SER A 503 23.02 -5.88 5.83
N PHE A 504 21.87 -5.52 5.26
CA PHE A 504 20.55 -5.80 5.83
C PHE A 504 20.30 -7.30 6.05
N HIS A 505 20.91 -8.15 5.25
CA HIS A 505 20.79 -9.61 5.34
C HIS A 505 21.86 -10.24 6.25
N GLY A 506 22.81 -9.45 6.79
CA GLY A 506 23.86 -9.88 7.71
C GLY A 506 23.46 -9.79 9.18
N SER A 507 24.43 -9.64 10.09
CA SER A 507 24.14 -9.29 11.49
C SER A 507 23.81 -7.80 11.60
N LEU A 508 22.77 -7.45 12.37
CA LEU A 508 22.35 -6.07 12.59
C LEU A 508 22.80 -5.58 13.96
N SER A 509 23.10 -4.28 14.07
CA SER A 509 23.59 -3.64 15.29
C SER A 509 22.57 -3.60 16.44
N VAL A 510 21.31 -3.97 16.19
CA VAL A 510 20.20 -3.98 17.16
C VAL A 510 20.03 -5.34 17.87
N GLY A 511 21.09 -6.15 17.91
CA GLY A 511 21.09 -7.41 18.66
C GLY A 511 20.32 -8.55 18.00
N VAL A 512 20.01 -8.39 16.71
CA VAL A 512 19.46 -9.44 15.86
C VAL A 512 20.63 -10.17 15.20
N GLY A 513 20.69 -11.49 15.43
CA GLY A 513 21.72 -12.36 14.85
C GLY A 513 21.69 -12.37 13.31
N PRO A 514 22.65 -13.02 12.64
CA PRO A 514 22.58 -13.21 11.20
C PRO A 514 21.34 -14.02 10.82
N ARG A 515 20.86 -13.87 9.57
CA ARG A 515 19.77 -14.70 9.05
C ARG A 515 20.19 -16.18 9.04
N VAL A 516 19.28 -17.06 9.45
CA VAL A 516 19.53 -18.50 9.66
C VAL A 516 18.78 -19.36 8.64
N PRO A 517 19.44 -20.35 8.00
CA PRO A 517 18.78 -21.23 7.04
C PRO A 517 17.57 -21.98 7.58
N TRP A 518 16.55 -22.21 6.76
CA TRP A 518 15.39 -23.01 7.22
C TRP A 518 15.82 -24.42 7.65
N SER A 519 16.72 -25.04 6.89
CA SER A 519 17.30 -26.35 7.24
C SER A 519 18.09 -26.36 8.55
N GLN A 520 18.56 -25.19 9.01
CA GLN A 520 19.20 -25.06 10.32
C GLN A 520 18.16 -24.95 11.43
N VAL A 521 17.07 -24.17 11.24
CA VAL A 521 15.94 -24.12 12.18
C VAL A 521 15.35 -25.51 12.41
N GLN A 522 15.18 -26.30 11.34
CA GLN A 522 14.65 -27.66 11.43
C GLN A 522 15.54 -28.62 12.23
N ARG A 523 16.87 -28.46 12.14
CA ARG A 523 17.85 -29.37 12.77
C ARG A 523 18.30 -28.92 14.16
N SER A 524 18.07 -27.66 14.54
CA SER A 524 18.58 -27.09 15.78
C SER A 524 17.72 -27.36 17.02
N GLY A 525 16.54 -27.98 16.87
CA GLY A 525 15.58 -28.13 17.97
C GLY A 525 14.72 -26.88 18.24
N ALA A 526 14.86 -25.83 17.42
CA ALA A 526 14.20 -24.54 17.67
C ALA A 526 12.67 -24.63 17.63
N LEU A 527 12.11 -25.51 16.79
CA LEU A 527 10.65 -25.70 16.69
C LEU A 527 10.09 -26.40 17.94
N GLN A 528 10.83 -27.32 18.53
CA GLN A 528 10.45 -28.00 19.77
C GLN A 528 10.51 -27.03 20.96
N GLU A 529 11.56 -26.20 21.01
CA GLU A 529 11.70 -25.15 22.02
C GLU A 529 10.57 -24.11 21.90
N LEU A 530 10.21 -23.72 20.68
CA LEU A 530 9.07 -22.83 20.40
C LEU A 530 7.75 -23.40 20.94
N GLU A 531 7.45 -24.67 20.63
CA GLU A 531 6.24 -25.35 21.11
C GLU A 531 6.22 -25.49 22.64
N ALA A 532 7.37 -25.77 23.26
CA ALA A 532 7.49 -25.85 24.71
C ALA A 532 7.15 -24.51 25.38
N ILE A 533 7.68 -23.40 24.87
CA ILE A 533 7.41 -22.06 25.43
C ILE A 533 5.95 -21.64 25.19
N TRP A 534 5.36 -21.95 24.03
CA TRP A 534 3.94 -21.68 23.79
C TRP A 534 3.04 -22.43 24.76
N ASN A 535 3.35 -23.69 25.07
CA ASN A 535 2.59 -24.46 26.05
C ASN A 535 2.77 -23.93 27.48
N ASP A 536 3.99 -23.57 27.87
CA ASP A 536 4.30 -22.96 29.18
C ASP A 536 3.56 -21.63 29.40
N THR A 537 3.43 -20.83 28.34
CA THR A 537 2.87 -19.47 28.42
C THR A 537 1.43 -19.37 27.94
N LYS A 538 0.77 -20.49 27.63
CA LYS A 538 -0.59 -20.52 27.06
C LYS A 538 -1.62 -19.82 27.95
N SER A 539 -1.52 -19.98 29.27
CA SER A 539 -2.43 -19.36 30.24
C SER A 539 -2.00 -17.96 30.70
N ASP A 540 -0.80 -17.50 30.32
CA ASP A 540 -0.29 -16.20 30.74
C ASP A 540 -0.90 -15.08 29.87
N MET A 541 -1.89 -14.38 30.42
CA MET A 541 -2.63 -13.33 29.73
C MET A 541 -2.07 -11.92 29.94
N ALA A 542 -0.97 -11.74 30.67
CA ALA A 542 -0.45 -10.41 31.00
C ALA A 542 0.17 -9.69 29.79
N THR A 543 -0.13 -8.42 29.56
CA THR A 543 0.59 -7.60 28.57
C THR A 543 0.70 -6.17 29.04
N ASP A 544 1.82 -5.51 28.71
CA ASP A 544 2.00 -4.10 28.98
C ASP A 544 1.25 -3.28 27.92
N CYS A 545 0.36 -2.42 28.41
CA CYS A 545 -0.33 -1.41 27.63
C CYS A 545 0.64 -0.26 27.33
N ILE A 546 0.69 0.20 26.07
CA ILE A 546 1.37 1.44 25.68
C ILE A 546 0.29 2.41 25.21
N PRO A 547 -0.15 3.36 26.07
CA PRO A 547 -1.15 4.36 25.68
C PRO A 547 -0.64 5.24 24.54
N LEU A 548 -1.50 5.58 23.59
CA LEU A 548 -1.16 6.44 22.44
C LEU A 548 -1.22 7.95 22.76
N GLY A 549 -1.70 8.34 23.93
CA GLY A 549 -1.80 9.74 24.37
C GLY A 549 -0.42 10.40 24.59
N LYS A 550 -0.27 11.67 24.21
CA LYS A 550 0.95 12.46 24.50
C LYS A 550 1.03 12.78 25.99
N GLY A 551 1.82 12.00 26.71
CA GLY A 551 2.20 12.17 28.10
C GLY A 551 2.89 10.89 28.54
N SER A 552 4.07 10.99 29.15
CA SER A 552 4.84 9.85 29.62
C SER A 552 4.10 9.12 30.74
N VAL A 553 3.14 8.28 30.39
CA VAL A 553 2.58 7.30 31.31
C VAL A 553 3.43 6.04 31.15
N GLU A 554 4.01 5.56 32.25
CA GLU A 554 4.72 4.27 32.24
C GLU A 554 3.79 3.16 31.72
N PRO A 555 4.33 2.15 31.00
CA PRO A 555 3.53 1.01 30.57
C PRO A 555 2.82 0.40 31.78
N LEU A 556 1.50 0.27 31.69
CA LEU A 556 0.70 -0.32 32.75
C LEU A 556 0.47 -1.80 32.41
N PRO A 557 0.80 -2.75 33.31
CA PRO A 557 0.49 -4.15 33.09
C PRO A 557 -1.03 -4.33 33.09
N VAL A 558 -1.55 -4.94 32.03
CA VAL A 558 -2.96 -5.28 31.89
C VAL A 558 -3.07 -6.80 31.88
N ASP A 559 -3.83 -7.35 32.83
CA ASP A 559 -4.29 -8.72 32.74
C ASP A 559 -5.47 -8.76 31.75
N LEU A 560 -5.36 -9.58 30.71
CA LEU A 560 -6.40 -9.72 29.68
C LEU A 560 -7.48 -10.73 30.08
N ALA A 561 -7.33 -11.46 31.19
CA ALA A 561 -8.29 -12.46 31.67
C ALA A 561 -9.60 -11.90 32.30
N PRO A 562 -9.59 -10.85 33.14
CA PRO A 562 -10.77 -10.48 33.94
C PRO A 562 -11.91 -9.82 33.14
N VAL A 563 -11.61 -9.18 32.01
CA VAL A 563 -12.62 -8.48 31.19
C VAL A 563 -12.53 -8.96 29.74
N ASN A 564 -13.62 -9.53 29.24
CA ASN A 564 -13.72 -10.05 27.88
C ASN A 564 -14.10 -8.94 26.89
N TYR A 565 -13.19 -7.98 26.70
CA TYR A 565 -13.39 -6.86 25.77
C TYR A 565 -13.69 -7.30 24.34
N THR A 566 -13.21 -8.48 23.94
CA THR A 566 -13.55 -9.08 22.65
C THR A 566 -15.04 -9.37 22.54
N GLN A 567 -15.62 -10.03 23.53
CA GLN A 567 -17.05 -10.32 23.55
C GLN A 567 -17.88 -9.05 23.71
N MET A 568 -17.45 -8.10 24.56
CA MET A 568 -18.12 -6.81 24.70
C MET A 568 -18.15 -6.05 23.36
N PHE A 569 -17.03 -5.99 22.63
CA PHE A 569 -17.00 -5.39 21.30
C PHE A 569 -17.94 -6.09 20.30
N LEU A 570 -17.99 -7.43 20.33
CA LEU A 570 -18.91 -8.20 19.48
C LEU A 570 -20.37 -7.96 19.86
N GLU A 571 -20.67 -7.77 21.14
CA GLU A 571 -22.01 -7.45 21.66
C GLU A 571 -22.41 -6.00 21.33
N ASP A 572 -21.53 -5.02 21.51
CA ASP A 572 -21.72 -3.63 21.10
C ASP A 572 -21.99 -3.51 19.59
N ARG A 573 -21.38 -4.38 18.78
CA ARG A 573 -21.67 -4.48 17.35
C ARG A 573 -23.03 -5.09 17.04
N ARG A 574 -23.56 -5.95 17.93
CA ARG A 574 -24.86 -6.64 17.77
C ARG A 574 -26.01 -5.85 18.37
N GLN A 575 -25.76 -5.07 19.41
CA GLN A 575 -26.73 -4.15 19.97
C GLN A 575 -26.72 -2.89 19.09
N PRO A 576 -27.80 -2.60 18.32
CA PRO A 576 -27.98 -1.23 17.88
C PRO A 576 -28.01 -0.40 19.16
N SER A 577 -27.03 0.49 19.32
CA SER A 577 -26.92 1.32 20.50
C SER A 577 -28.31 1.81 20.90
N GLN A 578 -28.68 1.62 22.17
CA GLN A 578 -29.67 2.50 22.78
C GLN A 578 -29.05 3.89 22.69
N GLN A 579 -29.36 4.55 21.59
CA GLN A 579 -28.89 5.86 21.24
C GLN A 579 -29.31 6.81 22.37
N PRO A 580 -28.41 7.55 23.04
CA PRO A 580 -28.81 8.88 23.48
C PRO A 580 -29.38 9.57 22.23
N THR A 581 -30.63 10.02 22.33
CA THR A 581 -31.50 10.51 21.24
C THR A 581 -30.69 11.08 20.07
N VAL A 582 -30.57 10.28 19.02
CA VAL A 582 -29.90 10.66 17.78
C VAL A 582 -30.79 11.62 17.01
N PRO A 583 -30.28 12.79 16.58
CA PRO A 583 -30.79 13.38 15.35
C PRO A 583 -30.28 12.52 14.19
N ARG A 584 -31.17 11.83 13.48
CA ARG A 584 -30.85 11.26 12.15
C ARG A 584 -30.67 12.42 11.15
N PRO A 585 -29.96 12.27 10.01
CA PRO A 585 -29.16 11.12 9.54
C PRO A 585 -27.66 11.46 9.32
N CYS A 586 -26.81 10.42 9.28
CA CYS A 586 -25.42 10.51 8.84
C CYS A 586 -25.36 10.89 7.36
N ASN A 587 -24.88 12.09 7.08
CA ASN A 587 -24.71 12.58 5.73
C ASN A 587 -23.33 12.13 5.17
N LEU A 588 -23.30 11.54 3.97
CA LEU A 588 -22.07 11.16 3.25
C LEU A 588 -21.49 12.40 2.57
N LEU A 589 -20.29 12.84 2.97
CA LEU A 589 -19.58 13.96 2.36
C LEU A 589 -18.66 13.47 1.23
N MET A 590 -18.77 14.06 0.04
CA MET A 590 -17.91 13.79 -1.12
C MET A 590 -17.21 15.06 -1.59
N GLY A 591 -15.91 14.98 -1.85
CA GLY A 591 -15.06 16.14 -2.11
C GLY A 591 -14.18 16.46 -0.90
N PRO A 592 -13.59 17.67 -0.83
CA PRO A 592 -13.74 18.79 -1.77
C PRO A 592 -13.08 18.54 -3.14
N TYR A 593 -13.70 19.08 -4.19
CA TYR A 593 -13.20 19.08 -5.56
C TYR A 593 -12.83 20.50 -5.97
N GLY A 594 -11.55 20.74 -6.25
CA GLY A 594 -10.99 22.07 -6.54
C GLY A 594 -9.92 22.51 -5.54
N ALA A 595 -9.61 23.80 -5.49
CA ALA A 595 -8.57 24.38 -4.63
C ALA A 595 -9.08 24.60 -3.19
N VAL A 596 -8.59 23.79 -2.24
CA VAL A 596 -9.06 23.79 -0.83
C VAL A 596 -8.35 24.79 0.09
N ASN A 597 -7.20 25.30 -0.34
CA ASN A 597 -6.37 26.25 0.43
C ASN A 597 -6.55 27.70 -0.03
N GLU A 598 -7.49 27.95 -0.94
CA GLU A 598 -7.78 29.27 -1.50
C GLU A 598 -9.25 29.63 -1.27
N GLY A 599 -9.51 30.90 -0.98
CA GLY A 599 -10.86 31.43 -0.70
C GLY A 599 -11.36 31.25 0.74
N THR A 600 -12.60 31.66 0.97
CA THR A 600 -13.31 31.53 2.26
C THR A 600 -14.19 30.29 2.24
N ALA A 601 -14.15 29.51 3.33
CA ALA A 601 -14.95 28.30 3.47
C ALA A 601 -16.44 28.64 3.64
N PHE A 602 -17.29 27.78 3.08
CA PHE A 602 -18.75 27.87 3.22
C PHE A 602 -19.37 26.48 3.37
N ASP A 603 -20.54 26.41 3.98
CA ASP A 603 -21.40 25.24 4.01
C ASP A 603 -22.88 25.63 4.06
N ASP A 604 -23.71 24.84 3.36
CA ASP A 604 -25.15 25.11 3.25
C ASP A 604 -25.99 24.35 4.28
N LEU A 605 -25.36 23.69 5.25
CA LEU A 605 -26.05 22.79 6.19
C LEU A 605 -27.16 23.48 6.98
N GLN A 606 -26.90 24.70 7.45
CA GLN A 606 -27.89 25.49 8.19
C GLN A 606 -29.13 25.82 7.34
N PHE A 607 -28.93 26.14 6.05
CA PHE A 607 -30.01 26.47 5.12
C PHE A 607 -30.81 25.21 4.72
N ALA A 608 -30.11 24.07 4.64
CA ALA A 608 -30.70 22.77 4.38
C ALA A 608 -31.37 22.12 5.61
N ALA A 609 -31.44 22.82 6.77
CA ALA A 609 -31.87 22.24 8.04
C ALA A 609 -31.17 20.91 8.34
N MET A 610 -29.83 20.91 8.30
CA MET A 610 -28.98 19.73 8.48
C MET A 610 -29.22 18.59 7.46
N GLY A 611 -29.81 18.91 6.32
CA GLY A 611 -30.12 17.97 5.24
C GLY A 611 -31.59 17.55 5.18
N GLU A 612 -32.43 17.96 6.13
CA GLU A 612 -33.87 17.66 6.14
C GLU A 612 -34.61 18.32 4.99
N LYS A 613 -34.25 19.56 4.62
CA LYS A 613 -34.89 20.29 3.52
C LYS A 613 -34.29 19.88 2.16
N PRO A 614 -35.10 19.47 1.16
CA PRO A 614 -34.59 19.11 -0.16
C PRO A 614 -34.23 20.35 -0.98
N ILE A 615 -33.34 20.16 -1.96
CA ILE A 615 -32.99 21.18 -2.95
C ILE A 615 -34.16 21.38 -3.91
N THR A 616 -34.70 22.59 -3.98
CA THR A 616 -35.82 22.97 -4.87
C THR A 616 -35.39 23.89 -6.01
N GLY A 617 -34.26 24.57 -5.84
CA GLY A 617 -33.76 25.51 -6.82
C GLY A 617 -32.24 25.63 -6.81
N LEU A 618 -31.73 26.10 -7.93
CA LEU A 618 -30.33 26.36 -8.15
C LEU A 618 -30.20 27.63 -9.02
N THR A 619 -29.36 28.56 -8.60
CA THR A 619 -28.94 29.72 -9.37
C THR A 619 -27.42 29.70 -9.52
N TYR A 620 -26.92 30.07 -10.69
CA TYR A 620 -25.49 30.18 -10.92
C TYR A 620 -25.14 31.25 -11.97
N THR A 621 -23.89 31.72 -11.93
CA THR A 621 -23.29 32.53 -13.01
C THR A 621 -21.99 31.88 -13.48
N THR A 622 -21.69 32.02 -14.76
CA THR A 622 -20.56 31.34 -15.41
C THR A 622 -19.53 32.34 -15.90
N GLY A 623 -18.25 32.07 -15.63
CA GLY A 623 -17.14 32.80 -16.21
C GLY A 623 -16.74 32.29 -17.59
N PHE A 624 -15.59 32.74 -18.06
CA PHE A 624 -15.03 32.30 -19.34
C PHE A 624 -14.54 30.84 -19.26
N MET A 625 -13.89 30.46 -18.15
CA MET A 625 -13.29 29.14 -17.95
C MET A 625 -13.85 28.38 -16.73
N GLU A 626 -14.34 29.10 -15.73
CA GLU A 626 -14.68 28.62 -14.40
C GLU A 626 -16.12 28.98 -14.00
N LEU A 627 -16.60 28.35 -12.92
CA LEU A 627 -17.86 28.73 -12.31
C LEU A 627 -17.66 29.91 -11.36
N HIS A 628 -18.34 31.03 -11.63
CA HIS A 628 -18.19 32.26 -10.85
C HIS A 628 -18.99 32.23 -9.56
N SER A 629 -20.26 31.87 -9.65
CA SER A 629 -21.07 31.75 -8.45
C SER A 629 -22.12 30.65 -8.52
N LEU A 630 -22.49 30.15 -7.35
CA LEU A 630 -23.43 29.05 -7.16
C LEU A 630 -24.27 29.31 -5.90
N GLN A 631 -25.59 29.15 -6.00
CA GLN A 631 -26.53 29.35 -4.91
C GLN A 631 -27.65 28.33 -5.00
N PHE A 632 -27.84 27.53 -3.94
CA PHE A 632 -28.95 26.59 -3.84
C PHE A 632 -30.13 27.16 -3.04
N THR A 633 -31.33 26.68 -3.35
CA THR A 633 -32.56 26.93 -2.61
C THR A 633 -33.07 25.62 -2.02
N TYR A 634 -33.39 25.63 -0.73
CA TYR A 634 -33.80 24.47 0.06
C TYR A 634 -35.21 24.66 0.60
N GLY A 635 -36.07 23.63 0.58
CA GLY A 635 -37.37 23.68 1.25
C GLY A 635 -38.46 22.83 0.59
N SER A 636 -39.70 23.06 0.98
CA SER A 636 -40.89 22.46 0.35
C SER A 636 -42.01 23.49 0.28
N GLY A 637 -42.41 23.89 -0.93
CA GLY A 637 -43.54 24.81 -1.12
C GLY A 637 -43.27 26.23 -0.60
N SER A 638 -44.06 26.71 0.36
CA SER A 638 -44.05 28.10 0.87
C SER A 638 -42.91 28.44 1.84
N GLU A 639 -42.06 27.48 2.23
CA GLU A 639 -40.96 27.65 3.20
C GLU A 639 -39.56 27.50 2.56
N ASN A 640 -39.39 27.99 1.33
CA ASN A 640 -38.09 27.96 0.65
C ASN A 640 -37.11 28.95 1.30
N VAL A 641 -35.91 28.45 1.63
CA VAL A 641 -34.76 29.20 2.12
C VAL A 641 -33.69 29.18 1.04
N THR A 642 -33.29 30.34 0.56
CA THR A 642 -32.17 30.46 -0.37
C THR A 642 -30.88 30.65 0.43
N ALA A 643 -29.88 29.82 0.15
CA ALA A 643 -28.58 29.91 0.77
C ALA A 643 -27.81 31.17 0.33
N GLU A 644 -26.67 31.42 0.94
CA GLU A 644 -25.75 32.45 0.48
C GLU A 644 -25.25 32.15 -0.94
N MET A 645 -24.86 33.20 -1.67
CA MET A 645 -24.27 33.03 -2.98
C MET A 645 -22.77 32.82 -2.83
N HIS A 646 -22.30 31.64 -3.21
CA HIS A 646 -20.90 31.26 -3.10
C HIS A 646 -20.15 31.70 -4.35
N GLY A 647 -19.10 32.51 -4.18
CA GLY A 647 -18.39 33.20 -5.27
C GLY A 647 -19.07 34.51 -5.69
N GLN A 648 -18.38 35.32 -6.51
CA GLN A 648 -18.92 36.61 -6.95
C GLN A 648 -19.68 36.48 -8.27
N PRO A 649 -20.99 36.78 -8.31
CA PRO A 649 -21.77 36.71 -9.54
C PRO A 649 -21.21 37.65 -10.62
N ALA A 650 -20.91 37.11 -11.79
CA ALA A 650 -20.51 37.88 -12.97
C ALA A 650 -21.02 37.23 -14.26
N GLY A 651 -21.39 38.05 -15.24
CA GLY A 651 -21.97 37.57 -16.51
C GLY A 651 -23.45 37.21 -16.40
N ASP A 652 -23.92 36.34 -17.31
CA ASP A 652 -25.32 35.91 -17.38
C ASP A 652 -25.70 35.03 -16.19
N ARG A 653 -26.90 35.25 -15.65
CA ARG A 653 -27.46 34.51 -14.53
C ARG A 653 -28.45 33.46 -15.01
N PHE A 654 -28.21 32.21 -14.61
CA PHE A 654 -29.05 31.07 -14.94
C PHE A 654 -29.75 30.53 -13.69
N SER A 655 -30.95 30.00 -13.86
CA SER A 655 -31.72 29.42 -12.77
C SER A 655 -32.41 28.13 -13.20
N VAL A 656 -32.40 27.15 -12.30
CA VAL A 656 -32.99 25.82 -12.47
C VAL A 656 -33.90 25.57 -11.28
N ILE A 657 -35.17 25.32 -11.55
CA ILE A 657 -36.16 24.92 -10.55
C ILE A 657 -36.43 23.42 -10.73
N PHE A 658 -36.38 22.68 -9.62
CA PHE A 658 -36.69 21.25 -9.57
C PHE A 658 -38.18 21.04 -9.26
N GLN A 659 -38.78 20.04 -9.89
CA GLN A 659 -40.19 19.71 -9.67
C GLN A 659 -40.42 19.09 -8.28
N PRO A 660 -41.63 19.13 -7.71
CA PRO A 660 -41.94 18.43 -6.47
C PRO A 660 -41.58 16.94 -6.55
N GLY A 661 -40.75 16.46 -5.62
CA GLY A 661 -40.23 15.09 -5.59
C GLY A 661 -39.05 14.79 -6.55
N GLU A 662 -38.61 15.77 -7.35
CA GLU A 662 -37.38 15.69 -8.12
C GLU A 662 -36.17 15.99 -7.21
N HIS A 663 -35.18 15.12 -7.21
CA HIS A 663 -33.94 15.32 -6.44
C HIS A 663 -32.71 14.87 -7.22
N ILE A 664 -31.58 15.48 -6.91
CA ILE A 664 -30.29 15.18 -7.54
C ILE A 664 -29.76 13.86 -6.99
N THR A 665 -29.43 12.93 -7.89
CA THR A 665 -28.95 11.58 -7.58
C THR A 665 -27.49 11.38 -7.98
N ASN A 666 -26.97 12.21 -8.89
CA ASN A 666 -25.59 12.14 -9.34
C ASN A 666 -25.06 13.52 -9.74
N VAL A 667 -23.81 13.79 -9.40
CA VAL A 667 -23.07 14.97 -9.84
C VAL A 667 -21.74 14.54 -10.46
N VAL A 668 -21.46 14.97 -11.69
CA VAL A 668 -20.11 14.88 -12.26
C VAL A 668 -19.46 16.25 -12.18
N VAL A 669 -18.31 16.32 -11.54
CA VAL A 669 -17.57 17.55 -11.27
C VAL A 669 -16.33 17.59 -12.15
N TYR A 670 -16.12 18.71 -12.82
CA TYR A 670 -14.89 19.04 -13.52
C TYR A 670 -14.23 20.20 -12.78
N TYR A 671 -12.96 20.03 -12.42
CA TYR A 671 -12.21 20.99 -11.63
C TYR A 671 -10.74 20.93 -12.00
N ASP A 672 -9.96 21.92 -11.62
CA ASP A 672 -8.50 21.88 -11.73
C ASP A 672 -7.85 22.28 -10.39
N GLY A 673 -6.55 22.55 -10.40
CA GLY A 673 -5.84 23.02 -9.21
C GLY A 673 -6.23 24.43 -8.74
N PHE A 674 -7.11 25.14 -9.45
CA PHE A 674 -7.48 26.53 -9.19
C PHE A 674 -8.96 26.72 -8.87
N ALA A 675 -9.88 26.05 -9.58
CA ALA A 675 -11.32 26.29 -9.44
C ALA A 675 -12.20 25.11 -9.91
N VAL A 676 -13.50 25.22 -9.62
CA VAL A 676 -14.56 24.37 -10.19
C VAL A 676 -14.93 24.91 -11.58
N ILE A 677 -14.88 24.03 -12.59
CA ILE A 677 -15.03 24.38 -14.01
C ILE A 677 -16.45 24.09 -14.50
N LYS A 678 -16.96 22.88 -14.19
CA LYS A 678 -18.24 22.39 -14.70
C LYS A 678 -18.87 21.37 -13.76
N LEU A 679 -20.20 21.41 -13.64
CA LEU A 679 -21.02 20.41 -12.95
C LEU A 679 -22.02 19.82 -13.93
N LEU A 680 -22.18 18.50 -13.91
CA LEU A 680 -23.28 17.79 -14.59
C LEU A 680 -24.16 17.15 -13.53
N LEU A 681 -25.35 17.70 -13.34
CA LEU A 681 -26.34 17.19 -12.41
C LEU A 681 -27.27 16.21 -13.12
N SER A 682 -27.54 15.07 -12.50
CA SER A 682 -28.60 14.14 -12.92
C SER A 682 -29.61 13.95 -11.80
N THR A 683 -30.89 13.88 -12.13
CA THR A 683 -31.98 13.71 -11.16
C THR A 683 -32.65 12.34 -11.25
N ASN A 684 -33.39 11.95 -10.21
CA ASN A 684 -34.23 10.75 -10.18
C ASN A 684 -35.31 10.71 -11.28
N ARG A 685 -35.63 11.87 -11.89
CA ARG A 685 -36.56 11.96 -13.03
C ARG A 685 -35.86 11.94 -14.38
N GLY A 686 -34.57 11.61 -14.42
CA GLY A 686 -33.77 11.53 -15.65
C GLY A 686 -33.39 12.89 -16.25
N ARG A 687 -33.68 14.01 -15.56
CA ARG A 687 -33.24 15.35 -16.00
C ARG A 687 -31.72 15.45 -15.87
N ARG A 688 -31.08 15.99 -16.90
CA ARG A 688 -29.65 16.32 -16.89
C ARG A 688 -29.47 17.83 -17.04
N THR A 689 -28.68 18.41 -16.16
CA THR A 689 -28.39 19.85 -16.15
C THR A 689 -26.88 20.04 -16.16
N ALA A 690 -26.38 20.67 -17.23
CA ALA A 690 -24.97 21.04 -17.34
C ALA A 690 -24.79 22.50 -16.91
N ILE A 691 -23.83 22.72 -16.02
CA ILE A 691 -23.43 24.01 -15.49
C ILE A 691 -21.96 24.16 -15.86
N SER A 692 -21.61 25.06 -16.78
CA SER A 692 -20.23 25.15 -17.29
C SER A 692 -19.84 26.57 -17.68
N GLY A 693 -18.54 26.90 -17.55
CA GLY A 693 -17.96 28.09 -18.17
C GLY A 693 -18.18 28.15 -19.69
N LEU A 694 -18.27 29.37 -20.24
CA LEU A 694 -18.73 29.64 -21.61
C LEU A 694 -17.88 29.01 -22.73
N MET A 695 -16.60 28.71 -22.50
CA MET A 695 -15.69 28.15 -23.52
C MET A 695 -15.29 26.67 -23.34
N TYR A 696 -15.90 25.93 -22.42
CA TYR A 696 -15.58 24.51 -22.26
C TYR A 696 -16.09 23.67 -23.45
N ARG A 697 -15.19 23.20 -24.34
CA ARG A 697 -15.52 22.29 -25.45
C ARG A 697 -15.41 20.83 -25.02
N ASP A 698 -16.53 20.11 -25.07
CA ASP A 698 -16.70 18.71 -24.64
C ASP A 698 -15.79 17.67 -25.32
N LYS A 699 -15.04 18.03 -26.37
CA LYS A 699 -14.39 17.05 -27.26
C LYS A 699 -12.92 16.71 -26.91
N TYR A 700 -12.21 17.52 -26.10
CA TYR A 700 -10.77 17.30 -25.87
C TYR A 700 -10.27 17.44 -24.43
N GLY A 701 -11.06 17.94 -23.48
CA GLY A 701 -10.61 18.17 -22.10
C GLY A 701 -9.50 19.22 -22.00
N TRP A 702 -9.56 20.11 -21.02
CA TRP A 702 -8.48 21.07 -20.82
C TRP A 702 -7.29 20.39 -20.13
N PRO A 703 -6.03 20.60 -20.59
CA PRO A 703 -4.86 20.04 -19.92
C PRO A 703 -4.80 20.50 -18.46
N GLY A 704 -4.83 19.55 -17.52
CA GLY A 704 -4.84 19.84 -16.08
C GLY A 704 -6.23 19.85 -15.43
N SER A 705 -7.31 19.67 -16.20
CA SER A 705 -8.66 19.46 -15.62
C SER A 705 -8.86 17.99 -15.21
N HIS A 706 -9.42 17.81 -14.02
CA HIS A 706 -9.81 16.55 -13.41
C HIS A 706 -11.32 16.37 -13.54
N GLN A 707 -11.77 15.12 -13.63
CA GLN A 707 -13.18 14.74 -13.61
C GLN A 707 -13.42 13.78 -12.45
N ALA A 708 -14.42 14.06 -11.63
CA ALA A 708 -14.87 13.18 -10.55
C ALA A 708 -16.36 12.92 -10.66
N VAL A 709 -16.77 11.69 -10.35
CA VAL A 709 -18.18 11.33 -10.17
C VAL A 709 -18.48 11.38 -8.68
N ALA A 710 -19.22 12.39 -8.26
CA ALA A 710 -19.70 12.58 -6.90
C ALA A 710 -21.11 11.98 -6.78
N THR A 711 -21.16 10.68 -6.53
CA THR A 711 -22.39 9.96 -6.18
C THR A 711 -22.07 8.84 -5.19
N PRO A 712 -22.97 8.51 -4.25
CA PRO A 712 -22.80 7.38 -3.33
C PRO A 712 -22.66 6.01 -4.02
N TYR A 713 -22.94 5.88 -5.33
CA TYR A 713 -22.92 4.62 -6.09
C TYR A 713 -22.24 4.71 -7.47
N PRO A 714 -20.91 4.75 -7.55
CA PRO A 714 -20.20 4.93 -8.82
C PRO A 714 -20.18 3.68 -9.73
N SER A 715 -20.44 2.48 -9.20
CA SER A 715 -20.27 1.19 -9.92
C SER A 715 -21.54 0.62 -10.56
N ASP A 716 -22.73 1.11 -10.20
CA ASP A 716 -24.00 0.68 -10.78
C ASP A 716 -25.03 1.83 -10.72
N PRO A 717 -25.10 2.67 -11.77
CA PRO A 717 -26.00 3.83 -11.80
C PRO A 717 -27.50 3.45 -11.82
N ALA A 718 -27.84 2.19 -12.13
CA ALA A 718 -29.21 1.75 -12.38
C ALA A 718 -29.85 1.07 -11.16
N ALA A 719 -29.06 0.44 -10.28
CA ALA A 719 -29.63 -0.41 -9.22
C ALA A 719 -30.07 0.33 -7.94
N ARG A 720 -29.70 1.61 -7.71
CA ARG A 720 -29.94 2.30 -6.42
C ARG A 720 -30.14 3.82 -6.49
N ALA A 721 -30.57 4.37 -7.63
CA ALA A 721 -30.73 5.82 -7.81
C ALA A 721 -31.68 6.48 -6.80
N ASP A 722 -32.57 5.72 -6.16
CA ASP A 722 -33.68 6.23 -5.34
C ASP A 722 -33.40 6.20 -3.83
N ARG A 723 -32.18 5.80 -3.42
CA ARG A 723 -31.85 5.61 -2.01
C ARG A 723 -31.20 6.83 -1.35
N PHE A 724 -30.52 7.68 -2.12
CA PHE A 724 -29.81 8.86 -1.61
C PHE A 724 -30.14 10.08 -2.45
N ARG A 725 -30.23 11.24 -1.79
CA ARG A 725 -30.34 12.54 -2.45
C ARG A 725 -29.23 13.47 -2.01
N LEU A 726 -28.87 14.42 -2.88
CA LEU A 726 -28.03 15.54 -2.46
C LEU A 726 -28.78 16.37 -1.41
N ALA A 727 -28.16 16.53 -0.24
CA ALA A 727 -28.71 17.17 0.94
C ALA A 727 -28.24 18.62 1.05
N ALA A 728 -26.93 18.86 0.89
CA ALA A 728 -26.33 20.18 0.95
C ALA A 728 -25.01 20.22 0.16
N ILE A 729 -24.43 21.41 0.03
CA ILE A 729 -23.07 21.60 -0.49
C ILE A 729 -22.21 22.34 0.54
N GLY A 730 -20.90 22.27 0.36
CA GLY A 730 -19.94 23.12 1.05
C GLY A 730 -18.70 23.29 0.19
N GLY A 731 -17.70 24.04 0.63
CA GLY A 731 -16.48 24.24 -0.15
C GLY A 731 -15.77 25.53 0.21
N THR A 732 -15.03 26.07 -0.75
CA THR A 732 -14.35 27.36 -0.64
C THR A 732 -14.68 28.23 -1.84
N SER A 733 -14.83 29.54 -1.62
CA SER A 733 -15.09 30.51 -2.70
C SER A 733 -14.47 31.87 -2.40
N ASP A 734 -14.19 32.62 -3.46
CA ASP A 734 -13.79 34.03 -3.40
C ASP A 734 -14.48 34.84 -4.50
N ASN A 735 -13.75 35.25 -5.54
CA ASN A 735 -14.33 35.82 -6.75
C ASN A 735 -14.93 34.74 -7.66
N CYS A 736 -14.53 33.48 -7.49
CA CYS A 736 -15.11 32.31 -8.15
C CYS A 736 -15.29 31.13 -7.19
N LEU A 737 -15.89 30.04 -7.66
CA LEU A 737 -16.03 28.81 -6.88
C LEU A 737 -14.71 28.01 -6.91
N ARG A 738 -13.96 28.05 -5.80
CA ARG A 738 -12.62 27.45 -5.70
C ARG A 738 -12.67 25.95 -5.49
N SER A 739 -13.50 25.50 -4.56
CA SER A 739 -13.77 24.09 -4.35
C SER A 739 -15.23 23.83 -3.99
N ILE A 740 -15.69 22.60 -4.23
CA ILE A 740 -17.04 22.17 -3.85
C ILE A 740 -17.04 20.76 -3.28
N SER A 741 -17.83 20.55 -2.24
CA SER A 741 -18.14 19.28 -1.61
C SER A 741 -19.65 19.05 -1.65
N PHE A 742 -20.05 17.79 -1.79
CA PHE A 742 -21.43 17.36 -1.90
C PHE A 742 -21.78 16.50 -0.70
N LEU A 743 -22.83 16.91 0.01
CA LEU A 743 -23.33 16.20 1.16
C LEU A 743 -24.57 15.40 0.77
N TRP A 744 -24.53 14.08 0.89
CA TRP A 744 -25.61 13.17 0.52
C TRP A 744 -26.31 12.62 1.74
N THR A 745 -27.62 12.43 1.64
CA THR A 745 -28.42 11.86 2.73
C THR A 745 -29.29 10.73 2.21
N GLU A 746 -29.54 9.72 3.05
CA GLU A 746 -30.42 8.61 2.72
C GLU A 746 -31.88 9.08 2.72
N ILE A 747 -32.65 8.67 1.73
CA ILE A 747 -34.08 8.93 1.68
C ILE A 747 -34.73 7.95 2.67
N SER A 748 -35.06 8.41 3.88
CA SER A 748 -35.80 7.61 4.85
C SER A 748 -37.13 7.19 4.23
N GLY A 749 -37.38 5.88 4.15
CA GLY A 749 -38.57 5.32 3.52
C GLY A 749 -39.85 5.71 4.25
N GLU A 750 -40.44 6.83 3.84
CA GLU A 750 -41.89 7.08 3.81
C GLU A 750 -42.17 7.92 2.54
N VAL A 751 -42.61 7.24 1.48
CA VAL A 751 -43.56 7.76 0.49
C VAL A 751 -44.64 6.71 0.33
#